data_AF-A0A9R0SUG3-F1
#
_entry.id   AF-A0A9R0SUG3-F1
#
_cell.length_a   1.000
_cell.length_b   1.000
_cell.length_c   1.000
_cell.angle_alpha   90.00
_cell.angle_beta   90.00
_cell.angle_gamma   90.00
#
_symmetry.space_group_name_H-M   'P 1'
#
loop_
_entity.id
_entity.type
_entity.pdbx_description
1 polymer ?
#
loop_
_entity_poly.entity_id
_entity_poly.type
_entity_poly.pdbx_seq_one_letter_code
_entity_poly.pdbx_strand_id
1 'polypeptide(L)'
;MVHSAYDAVELVSGVPGRIEAVASHAGKLLVAASDCSLRIYSPPAPADGEIRRDGPYALERQEQRLWRRAPSAMEASASRGLLLSLSEWVALHRLPGLETVAVVSKTKGTNVFAWDDRRGLLAAGRQKRLTVFRLDSGREFVEVKEFSVPDIVKSMAWCGDNICLGIRRDYMIINSVTGALTEVFSSGRIAPPLVVPLPTGELLLGKDNIGVFVDQNGKLIQDGRIIWSDTPASVVIHKPYAVARLPRHVEIRSLRAPSALVQTVVLRDVQKLVQTDNYILASLSNSVYGLLPVPIGAQIVQLTASGEFEDALALCKLLPPEDSNLRAAKESSIHMRYGHFLFDNGSYEEATEQFSDAHVDITYVLSLYPYLVLPQTHIIGEHDKLQDLQELARESSDATDEMEAYSLQLHDSDDKSPLENKKMSHNALIALVKYLQKKRNGIIDRATSEVTEEVVSGAVHHSLNLSEPYKAKKPNKKRPQTHRSSVAREMANVLDTSLLQALILTRQSPGAIELLKGLNYCDLKICEEFLKEKSDYMVLLELYRSNDMHREALQLLNRLVEESKSAMANADFSKKFNPQMIIEYLRPLCRSDPMLVLESSLYVLERNPSDTIELFLSENVPADLVNSYLKQHAPNLQSTYLELMLSMSETGINPNLQNELVQLYLSEVLDWYKILKDEGNWTDKTYSPTRNKLISTLESNSGYNTDTLLKRLPQDALFEERAIMYGKMNQHLRALSLFVHKLHMPERAVGYCDRVYEEGAQQPSKSNIYFNLLQIYLNPKKAEKEIEQKIIPMASQYPGIQRVNSTNKLRGGRMGRKVVEIEGAEDTRFSPSGPDSGRSDGDGDDVSDGGPIMLNEALELLSQRWDRINGAQALRLLPRDTKLQDLVSFLEPLLRNSSEHRRNYMVIKNLILRANLQ
;
A
#
# COMPACT_ATOMS: atom_id res chain seq x y z
N MET A 1 13.67 4.58 -48.80
CA MET A 1 13.09 3.21 -48.78
C MET A 1 13.20 2.77 -47.34
N VAL A 2 12.09 2.37 -46.72
CA VAL A 2 12.08 2.03 -45.30
C VAL A 2 12.61 0.61 -45.10
N HIS A 3 12.05 -0.33 -45.86
CA HIS A 3 12.47 -1.73 -45.91
C HIS A 3 12.21 -2.33 -47.30
N SER A 4 12.82 -3.47 -47.58
CA SER A 4 12.57 -4.26 -48.79
C SER A 4 11.43 -5.26 -48.52
N ALA A 5 10.31 -5.12 -49.24
CA ALA A 5 9.19 -6.06 -49.18
C ALA A 5 9.33 -7.19 -50.21
N TYR A 6 9.95 -6.94 -51.36
CA TYR A 6 10.18 -7.91 -52.42
C TYR A 6 11.57 -7.77 -53.05
N ASP A 7 12.20 -8.90 -53.38
CA ASP A 7 13.36 -8.96 -54.25
C ASP A 7 12.91 -9.15 -55.71
N ALA A 8 13.51 -8.40 -56.63
CA ALA A 8 13.25 -8.52 -58.07
C ALA A 8 14.31 -9.39 -58.75
N VAL A 9 13.96 -10.64 -59.06
CA VAL A 9 14.84 -11.63 -59.71
C VAL A 9 14.41 -11.80 -61.17
N GLU A 10 15.32 -11.73 -62.13
CA GLU A 10 15.02 -12.09 -63.52
C GLU A 10 14.93 -13.62 -63.64
N LEU A 11 13.73 -14.16 -63.84
CA LEU A 11 13.48 -15.60 -63.91
C LEU A 11 13.66 -16.12 -65.33
N VAL A 12 13.30 -15.33 -66.35
CA VAL A 12 13.49 -15.69 -67.76
C VAL A 12 13.94 -14.46 -68.53
N SER A 13 15.13 -14.52 -69.14
CA SER A 13 15.70 -13.48 -70.00
C SER A 13 15.62 -13.86 -71.49
N GLY A 14 15.50 -12.89 -72.39
CA GLY A 14 15.72 -13.11 -73.83
C GLY A 14 14.65 -13.93 -74.57
N VAL A 15 13.40 -13.94 -74.09
CA VAL A 15 12.28 -14.64 -74.71
C VAL A 15 12.10 -14.18 -76.18
N PRO A 16 12.10 -15.10 -77.18
CA PRO A 16 12.04 -14.69 -78.58
C PRO A 16 10.63 -14.28 -79.00
N GLY A 17 10.48 -13.02 -79.42
CA GLY A 17 9.17 -12.41 -79.68
C GLY A 17 8.50 -11.89 -78.40
N ARG A 18 7.54 -10.99 -78.55
CA ARG A 18 6.92 -10.28 -77.42
C ARG A 18 6.08 -11.23 -76.57
N ILE A 19 6.20 -11.12 -75.26
CA ILE A 19 5.35 -11.78 -74.28
C ILE A 19 3.97 -11.10 -74.28
N GLU A 20 2.92 -11.86 -74.60
CA GLU A 20 1.54 -11.36 -74.60
C GLU A 20 0.78 -11.81 -73.34
N ALA A 21 1.09 -12.97 -72.77
CA ALA A 21 0.54 -13.42 -71.49
C ALA A 21 1.50 -14.35 -70.72
N VAL A 22 1.38 -14.37 -69.39
CA VAL A 22 2.15 -15.23 -68.48
C VAL A 22 1.20 -15.81 -67.43
N ALA A 23 1.44 -17.05 -67.03
CA ALA A 23 0.86 -17.68 -65.83
C ALA A 23 1.93 -18.56 -65.15
N SER A 24 1.62 -19.12 -63.97
CA SER A 24 2.48 -20.07 -63.27
C SER A 24 1.67 -21.29 -62.81
N HIS A 25 2.30 -22.46 -62.76
CA HIS A 25 1.69 -23.67 -62.23
C HIS A 25 2.76 -24.67 -61.75
N ALA A 26 2.63 -25.18 -60.53
CA ALA A 26 3.55 -26.16 -59.93
C ALA A 26 5.04 -25.76 -60.07
N GLY A 27 5.37 -24.52 -59.71
CA GLY A 27 6.71 -23.95 -59.81
C GLY A 27 7.20 -23.61 -61.24
N LYS A 28 6.44 -23.95 -62.29
CA LYS A 28 6.81 -23.73 -63.71
C LYS A 28 6.12 -22.50 -64.30
N LEU A 29 6.84 -21.74 -65.13
CA LEU A 29 6.35 -20.52 -65.77
C LEU A 29 5.78 -20.83 -67.16
N LEU A 30 4.55 -20.38 -67.41
CA LEU A 30 3.81 -20.57 -68.65
C LEU A 30 3.78 -19.25 -69.42
N VAL A 31 4.67 -19.09 -70.41
CA VAL A 31 4.86 -17.83 -71.16
C VAL A 31 4.31 -17.97 -72.59
N ALA A 32 3.27 -17.22 -72.93
CA ALA A 32 2.74 -17.15 -74.28
C ALA A 32 3.29 -15.94 -75.03
N ALA A 33 3.86 -16.19 -76.21
CA ALA A 33 4.49 -15.17 -77.04
C ALA A 33 3.63 -14.81 -78.27
N SER A 34 3.97 -13.68 -78.89
CA SER A 34 3.31 -13.12 -80.08
C SER A 34 3.36 -14.04 -81.32
N ASP A 35 4.24 -15.04 -81.32
CA ASP A 35 4.32 -16.10 -82.34
C ASP A 35 3.24 -17.20 -82.19
N CYS A 36 2.35 -17.06 -81.19
CA CYS A 36 1.32 -18.03 -80.80
C CYS A 36 1.86 -19.36 -80.24
N SER A 37 3.13 -19.40 -79.81
CA SER A 37 3.68 -20.52 -79.04
C SER A 37 3.52 -20.31 -77.52
N LEU A 38 3.34 -21.41 -76.80
CA LEU A 38 3.43 -21.48 -75.35
C LEU A 38 4.77 -22.10 -74.97
N ARG A 39 5.53 -21.43 -74.12
CA ARG A 39 6.83 -21.86 -73.63
C ARG A 39 6.75 -22.10 -72.13
N ILE A 40 7.03 -23.33 -71.72
CA ILE A 40 7.10 -23.76 -70.33
C ILE A 40 8.55 -23.68 -69.89
N TYR A 41 8.83 -22.84 -68.91
CA TYR A 41 10.14 -22.72 -68.29
C TYR A 41 10.13 -23.37 -66.91
N SER A 42 11.15 -24.18 -66.61
CA SER A 42 11.32 -24.90 -65.35
C SER A 42 12.45 -24.30 -64.51
N PRO A 43 12.34 -24.33 -63.16
CA PRO A 43 13.48 -24.05 -62.30
C PRO A 43 14.64 -25.04 -62.56
N PRO A 44 15.90 -24.66 -62.27
CA PRO A 44 17.07 -25.51 -62.53
C PRO A 44 17.20 -26.74 -61.61
N ALA A 45 16.37 -26.84 -60.58
CA ALA A 45 16.22 -28.02 -59.71
C ALA A 45 14.74 -28.35 -59.50
N PRO A 46 14.35 -29.62 -59.30
CA PRO A 46 12.99 -29.96 -58.90
C PRO A 46 12.69 -29.36 -57.52
N ALA A 47 11.62 -28.57 -57.44
CA ALA A 47 11.21 -27.86 -56.24
C ALA A 47 9.73 -28.08 -55.95
N ASP A 48 9.37 -28.18 -54.66
CA ASP A 48 7.99 -28.34 -54.18
C ASP A 48 7.21 -27.02 -54.26
N GLY A 49 7.03 -26.51 -55.49
CA GLY A 49 6.21 -25.34 -55.81
C GLY A 49 6.89 -23.96 -55.67
N GLU A 50 7.97 -23.85 -54.90
CA GLU A 50 8.65 -22.57 -54.64
C GLU A 50 9.62 -22.13 -55.74
N ILE A 51 9.74 -20.80 -55.92
CA ILE A 51 10.76 -20.18 -56.78
C ILE A 51 11.98 -19.83 -55.94
N ARG A 52 13.08 -20.56 -56.15
CA ARG A 52 14.39 -20.28 -55.54
C ARG A 52 15.12 -19.16 -56.30
N ARG A 53 16.06 -18.48 -55.62
CA ARG A 53 16.92 -17.43 -56.22
C ARG A 53 18.02 -17.98 -57.15
N ASP A 54 18.09 -19.29 -57.34
CA ASP A 54 19.26 -20.03 -57.84
C ASP A 54 19.39 -20.04 -59.38
N GLY A 55 19.29 -18.86 -60.00
CA GLY A 55 19.52 -18.65 -61.42
C GLY A 55 18.27 -18.69 -62.32
N PRO A 56 18.44 -18.37 -63.62
CA PRO A 56 17.34 -18.27 -64.57
C PRO A 56 16.76 -19.65 -64.92
N TYR A 57 15.46 -19.67 -65.22
CA TYR A 57 14.71 -20.86 -65.57
C TYR A 57 15.06 -21.33 -67.00
N ALA A 58 15.26 -22.63 -67.16
CA ALA A 58 15.50 -23.26 -68.45
C ALA A 58 14.18 -23.50 -69.21
N LEU A 59 14.24 -23.47 -70.55
CA LEU A 59 13.10 -23.85 -71.40
C LEU A 59 12.94 -25.38 -71.39
N GLU A 60 11.85 -25.89 -70.82
CA GLU A 60 11.55 -27.33 -70.73
C GLU A 60 10.79 -27.83 -71.96
N ARG A 61 9.73 -27.09 -72.35
CA ARG A 61 8.78 -27.51 -73.40
C ARG A 61 8.27 -26.30 -74.15
N GLN A 62 8.22 -26.37 -75.48
CA GLN A 62 7.60 -25.35 -76.33
C GLN A 62 6.49 -25.96 -77.19
N GLU A 63 5.25 -25.59 -76.90
CA GLU A 63 4.09 -25.96 -77.70
C GLU A 63 3.85 -24.93 -78.81
N GLN A 64 3.98 -25.37 -80.06
CA GLN A 64 3.78 -24.56 -81.25
C GLN A 64 2.32 -24.62 -81.71
N ARG A 65 1.74 -23.46 -82.01
CA ARG A 65 0.36 -23.32 -82.55
C ARG A 65 -0.77 -23.81 -81.62
N LEU A 66 -0.57 -23.79 -80.30
CA LEU A 66 -1.63 -24.07 -79.31
C LEU A 66 -2.85 -23.13 -79.50
N TRP A 67 -2.62 -21.91 -80.01
CA TRP A 67 -3.66 -20.97 -80.38
C TRP A 67 -3.53 -20.49 -81.83
N ARG A 68 -4.65 -20.05 -82.42
CA ARG A 68 -4.68 -19.39 -83.75
C ARG A 68 -4.25 -17.92 -83.72
N ARG A 69 -4.23 -17.32 -82.53
CA ARG A 69 -3.75 -15.97 -82.20
C ARG A 69 -3.16 -16.02 -80.79
N ALA A 70 -2.14 -15.23 -80.50
CA ALA A 70 -1.60 -15.14 -79.15
C ALA A 70 -2.69 -14.74 -78.15
N PRO A 71 -2.72 -15.34 -76.94
CA PRO A 71 -3.77 -15.06 -75.96
C PRO A 71 -3.58 -13.68 -75.34
N SER A 72 -4.66 -12.90 -75.28
CA SER A 72 -4.68 -11.58 -74.64
C SER A 72 -4.68 -11.68 -73.10
N ALA A 73 -5.13 -12.80 -72.55
CA ALA A 73 -5.06 -13.14 -71.14
C ALA A 73 -4.93 -14.66 -70.92
N MET A 74 -4.24 -15.04 -69.86
CA MET A 74 -4.11 -16.40 -69.35
C MET A 74 -4.28 -16.37 -67.83
N GLU A 75 -4.87 -17.42 -67.27
CA GLU A 75 -5.04 -17.60 -65.83
C GLU A 75 -4.93 -19.09 -65.51
N ALA A 76 -4.12 -19.46 -64.51
CA ALA A 76 -3.90 -20.85 -64.13
C ALA A 76 -4.61 -21.16 -62.80
N SER A 77 -5.58 -22.06 -62.84
CA SER A 77 -6.16 -22.70 -61.66
C SER A 77 -5.21 -23.78 -61.17
N ALA A 78 -4.52 -23.51 -60.06
CA ALA A 78 -3.73 -24.50 -59.36
C ALA A 78 -4.62 -25.63 -58.79
N SER A 79 -5.73 -25.27 -58.12
CA SER A 79 -6.59 -26.24 -57.41
C SER A 79 -7.28 -27.27 -58.31
N ARG A 80 -7.50 -26.93 -59.59
CA ARG A 80 -8.16 -27.82 -60.58
C ARG A 80 -7.21 -28.37 -61.64
N GLY A 81 -5.96 -27.89 -61.69
CA GLY A 81 -4.99 -28.26 -62.74
C GLY A 81 -5.43 -27.77 -64.13
N LEU A 82 -5.88 -26.53 -64.25
CA LEU A 82 -6.46 -25.98 -65.49
C LEU A 82 -5.83 -24.65 -65.89
N LEU A 83 -5.58 -24.46 -67.18
CA LEU A 83 -5.18 -23.19 -67.78
C LEU A 83 -6.36 -22.61 -68.57
N LEU A 84 -6.86 -21.46 -68.13
CA LEU A 84 -7.76 -20.61 -68.91
C LEU A 84 -6.91 -19.76 -69.86
N SER A 85 -7.37 -19.63 -71.11
CA SER A 85 -6.74 -18.75 -72.11
C SER A 85 -7.81 -18.04 -72.94
N LEU A 86 -7.72 -16.72 -73.05
CA LEU A 86 -8.54 -15.90 -73.95
C LEU A 86 -7.72 -15.56 -75.19
N SER A 87 -8.12 -16.09 -76.36
CA SER A 87 -7.50 -15.77 -77.65
C SER A 87 -8.53 -15.19 -78.63
N GLU A 88 -9.20 -16.02 -79.45
CA GLU A 88 -10.45 -15.61 -80.13
C GLU A 88 -11.69 -15.79 -79.25
N TRP A 89 -11.58 -16.69 -78.26
CA TRP A 89 -12.59 -17.11 -77.27
C TRP A 89 -11.86 -17.61 -76.02
N VAL A 90 -12.58 -17.88 -74.94
CA VAL A 90 -12.05 -18.58 -73.75
C VAL A 90 -11.96 -20.09 -74.04
N ALA A 91 -10.77 -20.65 -73.87
CA ALA A 91 -10.47 -22.07 -73.96
C ALA A 91 -9.77 -22.56 -72.67
N LEU A 92 -10.08 -23.79 -72.29
CA LEU A 92 -9.66 -24.44 -71.05
C LEU A 92 -8.75 -25.62 -71.39
N HIS A 93 -7.54 -25.65 -70.85
CA HIS A 93 -6.55 -26.71 -71.10
C HIS A 93 -6.14 -27.41 -69.81
N ARG A 94 -5.98 -28.73 -69.81
CA ARG A 94 -5.51 -29.50 -68.65
C ARG A 94 -4.02 -29.31 -68.46
N LEU A 95 -3.60 -28.91 -67.26
CA LEU A 95 -2.19 -28.87 -66.87
C LEU A 95 -1.78 -30.24 -66.27
N PRO A 96 -0.52 -30.69 -66.43
CA PRO A 96 0.54 -30.11 -67.27
C PRO A 96 0.48 -30.53 -68.76
N GLY A 97 -0.46 -31.41 -69.14
CA GLY A 97 -0.50 -32.01 -70.49
C GLY A 97 -0.70 -31.03 -71.64
N LEU A 98 -1.45 -29.95 -71.41
CA LEU A 98 -1.98 -28.96 -72.35
C LEU A 98 -3.07 -29.50 -73.31
N GLU A 99 -3.75 -30.58 -72.93
CA GLU A 99 -4.94 -31.06 -73.62
C GLU A 99 -6.08 -30.03 -73.53
N THR A 100 -6.66 -29.59 -74.65
CA THR A 100 -7.84 -28.71 -74.62
C THR A 100 -9.07 -29.49 -74.13
N VAL A 101 -9.53 -29.15 -72.93
CA VAL A 101 -10.69 -29.78 -72.26
C VAL A 101 -12.00 -29.18 -72.77
N ALA A 102 -12.08 -27.85 -72.86
CA ALA A 102 -13.30 -27.14 -73.23
C ALA A 102 -13.01 -25.89 -74.07
N VAL A 103 -13.94 -25.53 -74.96
CA VAL A 103 -13.90 -24.30 -75.77
C VAL A 103 -15.26 -23.60 -75.69
N VAL A 104 -15.31 -22.43 -75.06
CA VAL A 104 -16.57 -21.69 -74.85
C VAL A 104 -16.86 -20.82 -76.08
N SER A 105 -17.26 -21.43 -77.19
CA SER A 105 -17.41 -20.76 -78.50
C SER A 105 -18.30 -19.51 -78.48
N LYS A 106 -19.30 -19.43 -77.56
CA LYS A 106 -20.13 -18.25 -77.32
C LYS A 106 -19.34 -17.01 -76.86
N THR A 107 -18.17 -17.18 -76.25
CA THR A 107 -17.24 -16.10 -75.86
C THR A 107 -16.42 -15.55 -77.03
N LYS A 108 -16.73 -15.89 -78.29
CA LYS A 108 -15.99 -15.36 -79.44
C LYS A 108 -16.12 -13.84 -79.53
N GLY A 109 -15.00 -13.13 -79.34
CA GLY A 109 -14.96 -11.67 -79.21
C GLY A 109 -15.34 -11.14 -77.82
N THR A 110 -15.11 -11.92 -76.76
CA THR A 110 -15.04 -11.45 -75.37
C THR A 110 -13.82 -10.55 -75.18
N ASN A 111 -14.00 -9.43 -74.48
CA ASN A 111 -12.93 -8.44 -74.24
C ASN A 111 -12.13 -8.73 -72.96
N VAL A 112 -12.82 -9.23 -71.93
CA VAL A 112 -12.28 -9.55 -70.61
C VAL A 112 -13.13 -10.66 -69.97
N PHE A 113 -12.49 -11.52 -69.18
CA PHE A 113 -13.16 -12.52 -68.36
C PHE A 113 -12.72 -12.40 -66.90
N ALA A 114 -13.48 -13.01 -65.98
CA ALA A 114 -13.08 -13.25 -64.61
C ALA A 114 -13.49 -14.66 -64.17
N TRP A 115 -12.55 -15.39 -63.60
CA TRP A 115 -12.77 -16.73 -63.05
C TRP A 115 -13.04 -16.66 -61.55
N ASP A 116 -13.93 -17.52 -61.05
CA ASP A 116 -14.04 -17.87 -59.64
C ASP A 116 -13.66 -19.34 -59.50
N ASP A 117 -12.44 -19.58 -59.02
CA ASP A 117 -11.89 -20.92 -58.89
C ASP A 117 -12.61 -21.77 -57.83
N ARG A 118 -13.15 -21.15 -56.78
CA ARG A 118 -13.88 -21.85 -55.71
C ARG A 118 -15.21 -22.40 -56.23
N ARG A 119 -15.95 -21.61 -56.99
CA ARG A 119 -17.27 -21.97 -57.53
C ARG A 119 -17.24 -22.56 -58.95
N GLY A 120 -16.12 -22.50 -59.65
CA GLY A 120 -15.99 -22.93 -61.04
C GLY A 120 -16.82 -22.08 -62.00
N LEU A 121 -16.92 -20.77 -61.74
CA LEU A 121 -17.73 -19.83 -62.52
C LEU A 121 -16.85 -18.94 -63.40
N LEU A 122 -17.21 -18.84 -64.68
CA LEU A 122 -16.56 -17.97 -65.65
C LEU A 122 -17.52 -16.84 -66.03
N ALA A 123 -17.19 -15.61 -65.65
CA ALA A 123 -17.83 -14.40 -66.16
C ALA A 123 -17.09 -13.93 -67.42
N ALA A 124 -17.82 -13.64 -68.51
CA ALA A 124 -17.25 -13.20 -69.77
C ALA A 124 -17.97 -11.94 -70.32
N GLY A 125 -17.22 -10.84 -70.49
CA GLY A 125 -17.73 -9.57 -71.00
C GLY A 125 -17.60 -9.49 -72.53
N ARG A 126 -18.73 -9.42 -73.24
CA ARG A 126 -18.79 -9.45 -74.71
C ARG A 126 -19.70 -8.33 -75.23
N GLN A 127 -19.11 -7.33 -75.88
CA GLN A 127 -19.84 -6.11 -76.29
C GLN A 127 -20.63 -5.52 -75.10
N LYS A 128 -21.95 -5.32 -75.24
CA LYS A 128 -22.87 -4.84 -74.19
C LYS A 128 -23.56 -5.96 -73.41
N ARG A 129 -22.89 -7.11 -73.26
CA ARG A 129 -23.40 -8.28 -72.53
C ARG A 129 -22.36 -8.88 -71.59
N LEU A 130 -22.86 -9.48 -70.52
CA LEU A 130 -22.11 -10.28 -69.56
C LEU A 130 -22.73 -11.68 -69.51
N THR A 131 -21.98 -12.71 -69.85
CA THR A 131 -22.45 -14.09 -69.78
C THR A 131 -21.70 -14.83 -68.67
N VAL A 132 -22.44 -15.52 -67.80
CA VAL A 132 -21.88 -16.37 -66.74
C VAL A 132 -22.04 -17.83 -67.13
N PHE A 133 -20.93 -18.57 -67.14
CA PHE A 133 -20.87 -20.01 -67.37
C PHE A 133 -20.42 -20.73 -66.09
N ARG A 134 -20.85 -21.98 -65.91
CA ARG A 134 -20.38 -22.90 -64.88
C ARG A 134 -19.61 -24.04 -65.52
N LEU A 135 -18.45 -24.37 -64.97
CA LEU A 135 -17.70 -25.57 -65.34
C LEU A 135 -18.37 -26.79 -64.69
N ASP A 136 -19.16 -27.53 -65.46
CA ASP A 136 -19.77 -28.78 -65.02
C ASP A 136 -18.76 -29.93 -65.15
N SER A 137 -18.71 -30.76 -64.10
CA SER A 137 -17.96 -32.03 -64.03
C SER A 137 -16.47 -31.92 -64.44
N GLY A 138 -15.90 -30.72 -64.36
CA GLY A 138 -14.53 -30.41 -64.80
C GLY A 138 -14.29 -30.53 -66.31
N ARG A 139 -15.34 -30.59 -67.14
CA ARG A 139 -15.21 -30.90 -68.58
C ARG A 139 -15.97 -29.96 -69.52
N GLU A 140 -17.14 -29.45 -69.14
CA GLU A 140 -17.97 -28.64 -70.05
C GLU A 140 -18.43 -27.34 -69.39
N PHE A 141 -18.64 -26.30 -70.21
CA PHE A 141 -19.15 -25.01 -69.74
C PHE A 141 -20.63 -24.85 -70.06
N VAL A 142 -21.46 -25.01 -69.04
CA VAL A 142 -22.91 -24.76 -69.11
C VAL A 142 -23.16 -23.27 -68.90
N GLU A 143 -23.92 -22.64 -69.79
CA GLU A 143 -24.35 -21.26 -69.63
C GLU A 143 -25.40 -21.15 -68.52
N VAL A 144 -25.12 -20.33 -67.50
CA VAL A 144 -26.00 -20.14 -66.34
C VAL A 144 -26.97 -18.99 -66.59
N LYS A 145 -26.46 -17.83 -67.04
CA LYS A 145 -27.26 -16.63 -67.30
C LYS A 145 -26.51 -15.63 -68.19
N GLU A 146 -27.25 -14.94 -69.05
CA GLU A 146 -26.78 -13.79 -69.82
C GLU A 146 -27.46 -12.52 -69.31
N PHE A 147 -26.69 -11.45 -69.13
CA PHE A 147 -27.14 -10.13 -68.70
C PHE A 147 -26.81 -9.08 -69.76
N SER A 148 -27.71 -8.12 -69.96
CA SER A 148 -27.41 -6.91 -70.73
C SER A 148 -26.76 -5.87 -69.81
N VAL A 149 -25.71 -5.20 -70.28
CA VAL A 149 -24.98 -4.16 -69.52
C VAL A 149 -24.90 -2.86 -70.33
N PRO A 150 -24.83 -1.67 -69.69
CA PRO A 150 -25.04 -0.40 -70.41
C PRO A 150 -24.03 -0.08 -71.51
N ASP A 151 -22.79 -0.52 -71.36
CA ASP A 151 -21.72 -0.35 -72.35
C ASP A 151 -20.66 -1.44 -72.24
N ILE A 152 -19.60 -1.34 -73.05
CA ILE A 152 -18.51 -2.32 -73.09
C ILE A 152 -17.78 -2.41 -71.74
N VAL A 153 -17.74 -3.62 -71.17
CA VAL A 153 -16.93 -3.97 -70.00
C VAL A 153 -15.45 -3.97 -70.39
N LYS A 154 -14.62 -3.25 -69.63
CA LYS A 154 -13.17 -3.14 -69.81
C LYS A 154 -12.39 -3.94 -68.76
N SER A 155 -12.91 -4.02 -67.55
CA SER A 155 -12.37 -4.78 -66.43
C SER A 155 -13.50 -5.41 -65.63
N MET A 156 -13.27 -6.55 -64.99
CA MET A 156 -14.25 -7.19 -64.10
C MET A 156 -13.56 -8.03 -63.02
N ALA A 157 -14.24 -8.22 -61.89
CA ALA A 157 -13.86 -9.19 -60.87
C ALA A 157 -15.09 -9.69 -60.10
N TRP A 158 -14.99 -10.89 -59.51
CA TRP A 158 -15.99 -11.40 -58.58
C TRP A 158 -15.83 -10.74 -57.20
N CYS A 159 -16.95 -10.37 -56.56
CA CYS A 159 -17.00 -9.76 -55.23
C CYS A 159 -18.16 -10.35 -54.41
N GLY A 160 -17.84 -11.33 -53.56
CA GLY A 160 -18.88 -12.18 -52.96
C GLY A 160 -19.72 -12.85 -54.05
N ASP A 161 -21.04 -12.82 -53.93
CA ASP A 161 -21.98 -13.35 -54.94
C ASP A 161 -22.26 -12.37 -56.10
N ASN A 162 -21.65 -11.20 -56.08
CA ASN A 162 -21.79 -10.18 -57.11
C ASN A 162 -20.56 -10.16 -58.06
N ILE A 163 -20.68 -9.43 -59.17
CA ILE A 163 -19.57 -9.15 -60.09
C ILE A 163 -19.43 -7.64 -60.20
N CYS A 164 -18.24 -7.09 -59.97
CA CYS A 164 -17.93 -5.70 -60.25
C CYS A 164 -17.44 -5.55 -61.69
N LEU A 165 -17.93 -4.52 -62.37
CA LEU A 165 -17.74 -4.24 -63.78
C LEU A 165 -17.22 -2.80 -63.93
N GLY A 166 -16.04 -2.66 -64.55
CA GLY A 166 -15.55 -1.38 -65.04
C GLY A 166 -16.07 -1.14 -66.46
N ILE A 167 -17.13 -0.35 -66.59
CA ILE A 167 -17.86 -0.11 -67.84
C ILE A 167 -17.56 1.31 -68.31
N ARG A 168 -17.00 1.47 -69.52
CA ARG A 168 -16.66 2.79 -70.12
C ARG A 168 -15.70 3.65 -69.27
N ARG A 169 -16.20 4.32 -68.22
CA ARG A 169 -15.52 5.15 -67.21
C ARG A 169 -16.19 5.07 -65.82
N ASP A 170 -17.05 4.08 -65.61
CA ASP A 170 -18.01 4.02 -64.51
C ASP A 170 -17.98 2.62 -63.89
N TYR A 171 -17.96 2.52 -62.56
CA TYR A 171 -18.02 1.24 -61.85
C TYR A 171 -19.47 0.88 -61.52
N MET A 172 -19.83 -0.35 -61.87
CA MET A 172 -21.13 -0.93 -61.57
C MET A 172 -20.95 -2.31 -60.96
N ILE A 173 -21.78 -2.67 -59.99
CA ILE A 173 -21.85 -4.03 -59.45
C ILE A 173 -23.16 -4.66 -59.95
N ILE A 174 -23.07 -5.88 -60.47
CA ILE A 174 -24.23 -6.68 -60.87
C ILE A 174 -24.37 -7.87 -59.93
N ASN A 175 -25.59 -8.09 -59.42
CA ASN A 175 -25.89 -9.30 -58.67
C ASN A 175 -26.05 -10.50 -59.60
N SER A 176 -25.26 -11.56 -59.40
CA SER A 176 -25.20 -12.70 -60.32
C SER A 176 -26.46 -13.58 -60.35
N VAL A 177 -27.39 -13.39 -59.40
CA VAL A 177 -28.66 -14.11 -59.34
C VAL A 177 -29.79 -13.29 -59.94
N THR A 178 -30.04 -12.08 -59.43
CA THR A 178 -31.16 -11.23 -59.89
C THR A 178 -30.86 -10.55 -61.21
N GLY A 179 -29.63 -10.07 -61.42
CA GLY A 179 -29.25 -9.18 -62.51
C GLY A 179 -29.47 -7.69 -62.21
N ALA A 180 -29.79 -7.34 -60.96
CA ALA A 180 -29.84 -5.95 -60.53
C ALA A 180 -28.45 -5.29 -60.66
N LEU A 181 -28.41 -4.08 -61.21
CA LEU A 181 -27.22 -3.25 -61.39
C LEU A 181 -27.23 -2.10 -60.37
N THR A 182 -26.11 -1.89 -59.69
CA THR A 182 -25.88 -0.80 -58.75
C THR A 182 -24.67 0.01 -59.22
N GLU A 183 -24.83 1.31 -59.41
CA GLU A 183 -23.72 2.22 -59.73
C GLU A 183 -22.91 2.56 -58.47
N VAL A 184 -21.59 2.63 -58.60
CA VAL A 184 -20.66 2.79 -57.48
C VAL A 184 -20.03 4.19 -57.50
N PHE A 185 -19.14 4.46 -58.46
CA PHE A 185 -18.65 5.81 -58.83
C PHE A 185 -17.90 5.77 -60.16
N SER A 186 -17.54 6.95 -60.70
CA SER A 186 -16.75 7.07 -61.93
C SER A 186 -15.23 6.94 -61.73
N SER A 187 -14.58 6.17 -62.60
CA SER A 187 -13.16 5.74 -62.55
C SER A 187 -12.14 6.84 -62.91
N GLY A 188 -12.56 8.10 -62.96
CA GLY A 188 -11.72 9.22 -63.36
C GLY A 188 -11.71 9.51 -64.87
N ARG A 189 -10.71 10.27 -65.30
CA ARG A 189 -10.55 10.71 -66.71
C ARG A 189 -9.35 10.06 -67.40
N ILE A 190 -8.30 9.73 -66.66
CA ILE A 190 -6.98 9.39 -67.20
C ILE A 190 -6.89 7.92 -67.63
N ALA A 191 -7.15 6.99 -66.72
CA ALA A 191 -7.01 5.55 -66.96
C ALA A 191 -8.28 4.85 -67.46
N PRO A 192 -8.16 3.63 -68.05
CA PRO A 192 -9.27 2.68 -68.08
C PRO A 192 -9.70 2.30 -66.64
N PRO A 193 -10.96 1.84 -66.44
CA PRO A 193 -11.39 1.26 -65.18
C PRO A 193 -10.46 0.12 -64.72
N LEU A 194 -10.17 0.11 -63.43
CA LEU A 194 -9.35 -0.87 -62.72
C LEU A 194 -10.18 -1.45 -61.57
N VAL A 195 -10.47 -2.76 -61.65
CA VAL A 195 -11.20 -3.52 -60.63
C VAL A 195 -10.26 -4.63 -60.14
N VAL A 196 -9.96 -4.66 -58.85
CA VAL A 196 -9.08 -5.68 -58.24
C VAL A 196 -9.75 -6.26 -56.99
N PRO A 197 -9.95 -7.59 -56.91
CA PRO A 197 -10.55 -8.23 -55.74
C PRO A 197 -9.55 -8.39 -54.60
N LEU A 198 -10.02 -8.29 -53.36
CA LEU A 198 -9.26 -8.68 -52.17
C LEU A 198 -9.65 -10.10 -51.75
N PRO A 199 -8.73 -10.88 -51.12
CA PRO A 199 -9.04 -12.19 -50.54
C PRO A 199 -10.22 -12.18 -49.53
N THR A 200 -10.52 -11.02 -48.93
CA THR A 200 -11.63 -10.77 -48.01
C THR A 200 -12.99 -10.56 -48.69
N GLY A 201 -13.06 -10.50 -50.02
CA GLY A 201 -14.29 -10.29 -50.81
C GLY A 201 -14.60 -8.81 -51.13
N GLU A 202 -13.85 -7.89 -50.53
CA GLU A 202 -13.83 -6.46 -50.83
C GLU A 202 -13.14 -6.19 -52.19
N LEU A 203 -13.22 -4.94 -52.67
CA LEU A 203 -12.65 -4.51 -53.94
C LEU A 203 -11.77 -3.27 -53.75
N LEU A 204 -10.65 -3.21 -54.48
CA LEU A 204 -9.91 -1.98 -54.76
C LEU A 204 -10.30 -1.48 -56.16
N LEU A 205 -10.83 -0.27 -56.23
CA LEU A 205 -11.28 0.39 -57.46
C LEU A 205 -10.41 1.62 -57.76
N GLY A 206 -9.91 1.72 -59.00
CA GLY A 206 -9.03 2.83 -59.41
C GLY A 206 -9.80 4.09 -59.84
N LYS A 207 -9.41 5.26 -59.35
CA LYS A 207 -9.95 6.57 -59.74
C LYS A 207 -8.80 7.55 -59.95
N ASP A 208 -8.44 7.76 -61.22
CA ASP A 208 -7.19 8.43 -61.60
C ASP A 208 -6.00 7.86 -60.77
N ASN A 209 -5.23 8.65 -60.02
CA ASN A 209 -4.12 8.13 -59.20
C ASN A 209 -4.52 7.64 -57.79
N ILE A 210 -5.80 7.40 -57.50
CA ILE A 210 -6.28 6.95 -56.19
C ILE A 210 -6.90 5.56 -56.29
N GLY A 211 -6.45 4.61 -55.47
CA GLY A 211 -7.17 3.37 -55.20
C GLY A 211 -8.14 3.56 -54.03
N VAL A 212 -9.41 3.21 -54.22
CA VAL A 212 -10.48 3.34 -53.21
C VAL A 212 -11.01 1.95 -52.88
N PHE A 213 -11.12 1.62 -51.58
CA PHE A 213 -11.69 0.34 -51.16
C PHE A 213 -13.23 0.42 -51.02
N VAL A 214 -13.92 -0.60 -51.54
CA VAL A 214 -15.38 -0.75 -51.42
C VAL A 214 -15.77 -2.18 -51.01
N ASP A 215 -16.94 -2.32 -50.38
CA ASP A 215 -17.51 -3.63 -50.05
C ASP A 215 -18.07 -4.35 -51.29
N GLN A 216 -18.54 -5.59 -51.09
CA GLN A 216 -19.18 -6.41 -52.13
C GLN A 216 -20.47 -5.82 -52.74
N ASN A 217 -20.98 -4.72 -52.20
CA ASN A 217 -22.18 -3.99 -52.66
C ASN A 217 -21.82 -2.62 -53.29
N GLY A 218 -20.56 -2.20 -53.23
CA GLY A 218 -20.08 -0.90 -53.73
C GLY A 218 -20.12 0.24 -52.72
N LYS A 219 -20.41 -0.05 -51.45
CA LYS A 219 -20.33 0.96 -50.38
C LYS A 219 -18.86 1.27 -50.10
N LEU A 220 -18.53 2.57 -50.04
CA LEU A 220 -17.19 3.03 -49.67
C LEU A 220 -16.83 2.56 -48.25
N ILE A 221 -15.62 2.01 -48.10
CA ILE A 221 -15.04 1.68 -46.79
C ILE A 221 -14.31 2.93 -46.29
N GLN A 222 -14.61 3.38 -45.07
CA GLN A 222 -13.98 4.58 -44.49
C GLN A 222 -12.49 4.32 -44.19
N ASP A 223 -11.69 5.38 -44.30
CA ASP A 223 -10.21 5.41 -44.24
C ASP A 223 -9.45 4.51 -45.25
N GLY A 224 -10.15 3.65 -45.98
CA GLY A 224 -9.61 2.83 -47.06
C GLY A 224 -9.33 3.59 -48.36
N ARG A 225 -8.16 4.23 -48.46
CA ARG A 225 -7.59 4.70 -49.75
C ARG A 225 -6.07 4.55 -49.84
N ILE A 226 -5.60 4.28 -51.05
CA ILE A 226 -4.18 4.31 -51.43
C ILE A 226 -4.00 5.44 -52.45
N ILE A 227 -3.06 6.36 -52.19
CA ILE A 227 -2.70 7.43 -53.14
C ILE A 227 -1.43 6.97 -53.87
N TRP A 228 -1.50 6.85 -55.19
CA TRP A 228 -0.41 6.40 -56.04
C TRP A 228 0.41 7.58 -56.58
N SER A 229 1.71 7.38 -56.81
CA SER A 229 2.60 8.45 -57.31
C SER A 229 2.31 8.83 -58.77
N ASP A 230 1.68 7.92 -59.52
CA ASP A 230 1.13 8.13 -60.86
C ASP A 230 -0.12 7.23 -61.00
N THR A 231 -0.84 7.34 -62.11
CA THR A 231 -2.04 6.54 -62.39
C THR A 231 -1.68 5.07 -62.64
N PRO A 232 -2.15 4.10 -61.82
CA PRO A 232 -1.75 2.71 -61.95
C PRO A 232 -2.46 2.01 -63.12
N ALA A 233 -1.68 1.32 -63.95
CA ALA A 233 -2.19 0.59 -65.12
C ALA A 233 -2.52 -0.89 -64.82
N SER A 234 -2.20 -1.37 -63.62
CA SER A 234 -2.72 -2.59 -62.98
C SER A 234 -2.25 -2.64 -61.52
N VAL A 235 -3.00 -3.25 -60.61
CA VAL A 235 -2.60 -3.48 -59.22
C VAL A 235 -2.84 -4.95 -58.84
N VAL A 236 -1.95 -5.51 -58.03
CA VAL A 236 -2.01 -6.87 -57.46
C VAL A 236 -2.01 -6.77 -55.92
N ILE A 237 -2.74 -7.66 -55.23
CA ILE A 237 -2.90 -7.64 -53.76
C ILE A 237 -2.29 -8.90 -53.16
N HIS A 238 -1.07 -8.79 -52.66
CA HIS A 238 -0.33 -9.86 -52.00
C HIS A 238 -0.04 -9.41 -50.56
N LYS A 239 -0.94 -9.80 -49.64
CA LYS A 239 -1.03 -9.24 -48.27
C LYS A 239 0.32 -9.40 -47.53
N PRO A 240 0.78 -8.39 -46.78
CA PRO A 240 0.10 -7.14 -46.41
C PRO A 240 0.26 -5.97 -47.41
N TYR A 241 0.70 -6.23 -48.66
CA TYR A 241 1.06 -5.18 -49.62
C TYR A 241 0.14 -5.10 -50.85
N ALA A 242 0.01 -3.89 -51.39
CA ALA A 242 -0.53 -3.63 -52.71
C ALA A 242 0.61 -3.24 -53.66
N VAL A 243 0.67 -3.90 -54.82
CA VAL A 243 1.76 -3.75 -55.79
C VAL A 243 1.20 -3.20 -57.10
N ALA A 244 1.53 -1.96 -57.41
CA ALA A 244 1.03 -1.21 -58.56
C ALA A 244 2.04 -1.13 -59.69
N ARG A 245 1.55 -1.31 -60.92
CA ARG A 245 2.30 -1.08 -62.16
C ARG A 245 2.08 0.36 -62.62
N LEU A 246 3.05 1.22 -62.31
CA LEU A 246 3.07 2.60 -62.81
C LEU A 246 3.81 2.68 -64.16
N PRO A 247 3.68 3.77 -64.94
CA PRO A 247 4.28 3.85 -66.28
C PRO A 247 5.82 3.77 -66.35
N ARG A 248 6.53 3.91 -65.22
CA ARG A 248 8.01 3.99 -65.17
C ARG A 248 8.68 3.04 -64.18
N HIS A 249 7.91 2.41 -63.29
CA HIS A 249 8.40 1.54 -62.21
C HIS A 249 7.24 0.74 -61.59
N VAL A 250 7.55 -0.24 -60.74
CA VAL A 250 6.56 -0.91 -59.88
C VAL A 250 6.60 -0.27 -58.48
N GLU A 251 5.45 0.10 -57.94
CA GLU A 251 5.30 0.80 -56.66
C GLU A 251 4.60 -0.10 -55.63
N ILE A 252 5.23 -0.31 -54.48
CA ILE A 252 4.73 -1.21 -53.42
C ILE A 252 4.33 -0.37 -52.21
N ARG A 253 3.06 -0.50 -51.79
CA ARG A 253 2.51 0.20 -50.61
C ARG A 253 1.93 -0.77 -49.59
N SER A 254 1.92 -0.35 -48.33
CA SER A 254 1.19 -1.03 -47.27
C SER A 254 -0.33 -0.97 -47.53
N LEU A 255 -1.05 -2.04 -47.18
CA LEU A 255 -2.52 -2.05 -47.12
C LEU A 255 -3.06 -1.40 -45.83
N ARG A 256 -2.20 -1.17 -44.83
CA ARG A 256 -2.54 -0.48 -43.58
C ARG A 256 -2.53 1.03 -43.81
N ALA A 257 -3.60 1.73 -43.38
CA ALA A 257 -3.63 3.19 -43.36
C ALA A 257 -2.44 3.74 -42.55
N PRO A 258 -1.72 4.80 -43.00
CA PRO A 258 -2.06 5.73 -44.08
C PRO A 258 -1.69 5.26 -45.51
N SER A 259 -1.43 3.97 -45.71
CA SER A 259 -0.98 3.37 -46.97
C SER A 259 0.39 3.92 -47.39
N ALA A 260 1.40 3.72 -46.53
CA ALA A 260 2.76 4.23 -46.74
C ALA A 260 3.46 3.59 -47.95
N LEU A 261 4.38 4.34 -48.57
CA LEU A 261 5.27 3.85 -49.63
C LEU A 261 6.40 3.02 -49.02
N VAL A 262 6.38 1.71 -49.25
CA VAL A 262 7.36 0.77 -48.71
C VAL A 262 8.60 0.74 -49.61
N GLN A 263 8.38 0.40 -50.88
CA GLN A 263 9.46 0.10 -51.83
C GLN A 263 9.07 0.52 -53.25
N THR A 264 10.05 0.99 -54.01
CA THR A 264 9.95 1.27 -55.45
C THR A 264 10.91 0.34 -56.19
N VAL A 265 10.39 -0.51 -57.06
CA VAL A 265 11.20 -1.44 -57.88
C VAL A 265 11.33 -0.84 -59.28
N VAL A 266 12.56 -0.54 -59.69
CA VAL A 266 12.86 0.25 -60.90
C VAL A 266 12.83 -0.61 -62.19
N LEU A 267 11.82 -1.47 -62.33
CA LEU A 267 11.53 -2.20 -63.56
C LEU A 267 10.79 -1.28 -64.54
N ARG A 268 11.41 -1.02 -65.68
CA ARG A 268 10.82 -0.26 -66.80
C ARG A 268 10.02 -1.19 -67.70
N ASP A 269 9.09 -0.63 -68.47
CA ASP A 269 8.34 -1.30 -69.55
C ASP A 269 7.61 -2.60 -69.14
N VAL A 270 7.26 -2.72 -67.85
CA VAL A 270 6.43 -3.81 -67.32
C VAL A 270 5.04 -3.74 -67.96
N GLN A 271 4.65 -4.80 -68.65
CA GLN A 271 3.42 -4.87 -69.42
C GLN A 271 2.26 -5.45 -68.61
N LYS A 272 2.54 -6.42 -67.73
CA LYS A 272 1.56 -7.04 -66.83
C LYS A 272 2.21 -7.37 -65.48
N LEU A 273 1.38 -7.33 -64.43
CA LEU A 273 1.63 -8.03 -63.16
C LEU A 273 0.65 -9.21 -63.09
N VAL A 274 1.11 -10.36 -62.62
CA VAL A 274 0.30 -11.57 -62.42
C VAL A 274 0.56 -12.09 -61.02
N GLN A 275 -0.53 -12.29 -60.26
CA GLN A 275 -0.47 -12.86 -58.91
C GLN A 275 -0.27 -14.38 -58.98
N THR A 276 0.55 -14.92 -58.10
CA THR A 276 0.54 -16.35 -57.73
C THR A 276 0.34 -16.44 -56.22
N ASP A 277 0.29 -17.66 -55.68
CA ASP A 277 0.05 -17.89 -54.25
C ASP A 277 1.20 -17.37 -53.36
N ASN A 278 2.45 -17.44 -53.84
CA ASN A 278 3.65 -17.15 -53.04
C ASN A 278 4.50 -15.95 -53.56
N TYR A 279 4.20 -15.40 -54.74
CA TYR A 279 4.99 -14.32 -55.36
C TYR A 279 4.20 -13.57 -56.45
N ILE A 280 4.76 -12.49 -57.01
CA ILE A 280 4.17 -11.76 -58.13
C ILE A 280 5.10 -11.84 -59.34
N LEU A 281 4.56 -12.17 -60.51
CA LEU A 281 5.30 -12.12 -61.77
C LEU A 281 5.11 -10.77 -62.46
N ALA A 282 6.20 -10.15 -62.88
CA ALA A 282 6.23 -8.93 -63.68
C ALA A 282 6.78 -9.26 -65.08
N SER A 283 5.93 -9.19 -66.11
CA SER A 283 6.36 -9.47 -67.49
C SER A 283 6.72 -8.17 -68.22
N LEU A 284 7.96 -8.09 -68.70
CA LEU A 284 8.42 -7.06 -69.65
C LEU A 284 8.09 -7.52 -71.09
N SER A 285 8.66 -6.88 -72.11
CA SER A 285 8.51 -7.29 -73.51
C SER A 285 9.07 -8.68 -73.80
N ASN A 286 10.30 -8.94 -73.37
CA ASN A 286 11.06 -10.16 -73.70
C ASN A 286 11.65 -10.86 -72.46
N SER A 287 11.24 -10.50 -71.25
CA SER A 287 11.69 -11.14 -70.01
C SER A 287 10.61 -11.16 -68.92
N VAL A 288 10.77 -12.08 -67.96
CA VAL A 288 9.86 -12.29 -66.82
C VAL A 288 10.66 -12.18 -65.53
N TYR A 289 10.22 -11.27 -64.65
CA TYR A 289 10.78 -11.08 -63.31
C TYR A 289 9.84 -11.68 -62.26
N GLY A 290 10.42 -12.31 -61.26
CA GLY A 290 9.74 -12.65 -60.01
C GLY A 290 9.99 -11.55 -58.99
N LEU A 291 8.91 -11.01 -58.42
CA LEU A 291 8.93 -10.25 -57.19
C LEU A 291 8.70 -11.26 -56.06
N LEU A 292 9.80 -11.76 -55.48
CA LEU A 292 9.80 -12.74 -54.40
C LEU A 292 9.65 -12.00 -53.06
N PRO A 293 8.70 -12.36 -52.19
CA PRO A 293 8.54 -11.66 -50.91
C PRO A 293 9.76 -11.90 -50.01
N VAL A 294 10.28 -10.82 -49.42
CA VAL A 294 11.35 -10.90 -48.42
C VAL A 294 10.75 -11.52 -47.14
N PRO A 295 11.43 -12.45 -46.44
CA PRO A 295 10.90 -13.05 -45.21
C PRO A 295 10.52 -11.98 -44.17
N ILE A 296 9.32 -12.08 -43.60
CA ILE A 296 8.77 -11.10 -42.64
C ILE A 296 9.75 -10.86 -41.48
N GLY A 297 10.42 -11.93 -41.02
CA GLY A 297 11.44 -11.87 -39.98
C GLY A 297 12.64 -10.96 -40.25
N ALA A 298 12.96 -10.69 -41.53
CA ALA A 298 14.00 -9.74 -41.96
C ALA A 298 13.43 -8.33 -42.22
N GLN A 299 12.19 -8.22 -42.74
CA GLN A 299 11.49 -6.94 -42.88
C GLN A 299 11.33 -6.23 -41.52
N ILE A 300 10.96 -6.99 -40.48
CA ILE A 300 10.90 -6.52 -39.09
C ILE A 300 12.23 -5.90 -38.65
N VAL A 301 13.36 -6.55 -38.95
CA VAL A 301 14.70 -6.11 -38.52
C VAL A 301 15.11 -4.82 -39.23
N GLN A 302 14.79 -4.70 -40.52
CA GLN A 302 15.00 -3.45 -41.28
C GLN A 302 14.17 -2.28 -40.71
N LEU A 303 12.88 -2.50 -40.44
CA LEU A 303 12.00 -1.49 -39.79
C LEU A 303 12.51 -1.10 -38.39
N THR A 304 12.98 -2.07 -37.62
CA THR A 304 13.55 -1.87 -36.27
C THR A 304 14.93 -1.22 -36.30
N ALA A 305 15.57 -1.12 -37.47
CA ALA A 305 16.80 -0.37 -37.71
C ALA A 305 16.54 1.02 -38.31
N SER A 306 15.44 1.23 -39.04
CA SER A 306 15.03 2.53 -39.58
C SER A 306 14.26 3.41 -38.60
N GLY A 307 13.81 2.85 -37.46
CA GLY A 307 13.07 3.56 -36.41
C GLY A 307 11.54 3.48 -36.54
N GLU A 308 11.02 2.69 -37.48
CA GLU A 308 9.59 2.56 -37.78
C GLU A 308 8.96 1.43 -36.94
N PHE A 309 9.00 1.61 -35.62
CA PHE A 309 8.68 0.57 -34.63
C PHE A 309 7.22 0.09 -34.69
N GLU A 310 6.25 0.97 -34.98
CA GLU A 310 4.84 0.60 -35.07
C GLU A 310 4.56 -0.39 -36.21
N ASP A 311 5.13 -0.14 -37.39
CA ASP A 311 5.00 -1.05 -38.54
C ASP A 311 5.78 -2.36 -38.29
N ALA A 312 6.91 -2.33 -37.56
CA ALA A 312 7.63 -3.53 -37.12
C ALA A 312 6.78 -4.42 -36.19
N LEU A 313 6.23 -3.87 -35.10
CA LEU A 313 5.31 -4.57 -34.19
C LEU A 313 4.08 -5.10 -34.94
N ALA A 314 3.56 -4.32 -35.89
CA ALA A 314 2.40 -4.70 -36.67
C ALA A 314 2.74 -5.62 -37.89
N LEU A 315 4.01 -5.96 -38.12
CA LEU A 315 4.44 -7.12 -38.91
C LEU A 315 4.64 -8.38 -38.03
N CYS A 316 5.11 -8.27 -36.78
CA CYS A 316 5.18 -9.41 -35.86
C CYS A 316 3.82 -10.11 -35.69
N LYS A 317 2.74 -9.33 -35.64
CA LYS A 317 1.34 -9.82 -35.60
C LYS A 317 0.90 -10.60 -36.86
N LEU A 318 1.71 -10.63 -37.92
CA LEU A 318 1.48 -11.42 -39.14
C LEU A 318 2.35 -12.69 -39.22
N LEU A 319 3.23 -12.94 -38.26
CA LEU A 319 4.00 -14.20 -38.17
C LEU A 319 3.06 -15.39 -37.89
N PRO A 320 3.36 -16.61 -38.39
CA PRO A 320 2.56 -17.82 -38.16
C PRO A 320 2.25 -18.08 -36.67
N PRO A 321 1.11 -18.70 -36.32
CA PRO A 321 0.77 -19.01 -34.93
C PRO A 321 1.76 -19.99 -34.28
N GLU A 322 2.42 -20.82 -35.08
CA GLU A 322 3.45 -21.78 -34.68
C GLU A 322 4.70 -21.07 -34.09
N ASP A 323 5.07 -19.91 -34.64
CA ASP A 323 6.20 -19.07 -34.21
C ASP A 323 5.92 -18.27 -32.92
N SER A 324 5.00 -18.69 -32.05
CA SER A 324 4.50 -17.84 -30.95
C SER A 324 5.60 -17.34 -30.00
N ASN A 325 6.57 -18.18 -29.67
CA ASN A 325 7.71 -17.81 -28.84
C ASN A 325 8.67 -16.84 -29.56
N LEU A 326 8.90 -17.06 -30.86
CA LEU A 326 9.74 -16.18 -31.70
C LEU A 326 9.07 -14.82 -31.91
N ARG A 327 7.73 -14.78 -32.03
CA ARG A 327 6.95 -13.53 -32.06
C ARG A 327 7.14 -12.77 -30.75
N ALA A 328 6.92 -13.41 -29.60
CA ALA A 328 7.06 -12.75 -28.29
C ALA A 328 8.48 -12.21 -28.05
N ALA A 329 9.51 -12.98 -28.43
CA ALA A 329 10.91 -12.54 -28.33
C ALA A 329 11.20 -11.33 -29.26
N LYS A 330 10.70 -11.34 -30.50
CA LYS A 330 10.85 -10.19 -31.41
C LYS A 330 10.04 -8.98 -30.96
N GLU A 331 8.80 -9.15 -30.50
CA GLU A 331 7.97 -8.06 -29.96
C GLU A 331 8.65 -7.41 -28.75
N SER A 332 9.16 -8.20 -27.78
CA SER A 332 9.95 -7.69 -26.65
C SER A 332 11.20 -6.91 -27.11
N SER A 333 11.95 -7.44 -28.08
CA SER A 333 13.13 -6.76 -28.64
C SER A 333 12.79 -5.44 -29.35
N ILE A 334 11.64 -5.35 -30.02
CA ILE A 334 11.18 -4.12 -30.69
C ILE A 334 10.71 -3.10 -29.66
N HIS A 335 9.88 -3.51 -28.69
CA HIS A 335 9.42 -2.65 -27.59
C HIS A 335 10.61 -2.12 -26.76
N MET A 336 11.66 -2.92 -26.53
CA MET A 336 12.92 -2.47 -25.93
C MET A 336 13.57 -1.34 -26.72
N ARG A 337 13.83 -1.53 -28.03
CA ARG A 337 14.49 -0.50 -28.85
C ARG A 337 13.60 0.74 -29.04
N TYR A 338 12.28 0.57 -29.10
CA TYR A 338 11.33 1.68 -29.15
C TYR A 338 11.33 2.48 -27.84
N GLY A 339 11.37 1.80 -26.70
CA GLY A 339 11.52 2.42 -25.38
C GLY A 339 12.79 3.27 -25.28
N HIS A 340 13.94 2.76 -25.76
CA HIS A 340 15.17 3.55 -25.83
C HIS A 340 15.04 4.78 -26.75
N PHE A 341 14.51 4.60 -27.96
CA PHE A 341 14.28 5.71 -28.89
C PHE A 341 13.37 6.81 -28.30
N LEU A 342 12.30 6.43 -27.59
CA LEU A 342 11.43 7.39 -26.90
C LEU A 342 12.13 8.05 -25.72
N PHE A 343 12.96 7.31 -24.97
CA PHE A 343 13.73 7.82 -23.83
C PHE A 343 14.75 8.87 -24.27
N ASP A 344 15.53 8.58 -25.32
CA ASP A 344 16.53 9.51 -25.89
C ASP A 344 15.90 10.78 -26.48
N ASN A 345 14.70 10.65 -27.07
CA ASN A 345 13.89 11.78 -27.55
C ASN A 345 13.18 12.55 -26.41
N GLY A 346 13.19 12.05 -25.17
CA GLY A 346 12.58 12.69 -24.00
C GLY A 346 11.09 12.38 -23.76
N SER A 347 10.51 11.42 -24.49
CA SER A 347 9.17 10.86 -24.28
C SER A 347 9.16 9.80 -23.16
N TYR A 348 9.62 10.17 -21.95
CA TYR A 348 9.88 9.22 -20.87
C TYR A 348 8.65 8.41 -20.39
N GLU A 349 7.45 8.97 -20.47
CA GLU A 349 6.23 8.27 -20.05
C GLU A 349 5.89 7.15 -21.06
N GLU A 350 5.83 7.47 -22.35
CA GLU A 350 5.65 6.50 -23.44
C GLU A 350 6.76 5.44 -23.44
N ALA A 351 8.01 5.83 -23.19
CA ALA A 351 9.15 4.92 -23.05
C ALA A 351 8.96 3.89 -21.93
N THR A 352 8.47 4.31 -20.75
CA THR A 352 8.24 3.39 -19.63
C THR A 352 7.01 2.48 -19.85
N GLU A 353 6.09 2.85 -20.73
CA GLU A 353 5.05 1.94 -21.22
C GLU A 353 5.64 0.90 -22.19
N GLN A 354 6.51 1.28 -23.13
CA GLN A 354 7.19 0.31 -23.99
C GLN A 354 8.08 -0.68 -23.20
N PHE A 355 8.80 -0.20 -22.18
CA PHE A 355 9.54 -1.09 -21.26
C PHE A 355 8.62 -1.96 -20.38
N SER A 356 7.35 -1.57 -20.19
CA SER A 356 6.35 -2.42 -19.53
C SER A 356 5.93 -3.59 -20.44
N ASP A 357 5.59 -3.28 -21.70
CA ASP A 357 5.11 -4.24 -22.70
C ASP A 357 6.20 -5.20 -23.16
N ALA A 358 7.46 -4.75 -23.17
CA ALA A 358 8.63 -5.60 -23.41
C ALA A 358 8.88 -6.66 -22.32
N HIS A 359 8.16 -6.63 -21.19
CA HIS A 359 8.31 -7.52 -20.03
C HIS A 359 9.71 -7.48 -19.37
N VAL A 360 10.35 -6.31 -19.41
CA VAL A 360 11.73 -6.07 -18.96
C VAL A 360 11.82 -6.05 -17.43
N ASP A 361 12.97 -6.51 -16.91
CA ASP A 361 13.28 -6.45 -15.49
C ASP A 361 13.47 -5.00 -15.00
N ILE A 362 13.01 -4.71 -13.78
CA ILE A 362 13.05 -3.37 -13.21
C ILE A 362 14.49 -2.91 -12.97
N THR A 363 15.42 -3.83 -12.67
CA THR A 363 16.86 -3.53 -12.54
C THR A 363 17.44 -2.92 -13.81
N TYR A 364 17.04 -3.41 -14.99
CA TYR A 364 17.46 -2.84 -16.28
C TYR A 364 16.91 -1.42 -16.45
N VAL A 365 15.61 -1.21 -16.20
CA VAL A 365 14.99 0.12 -16.30
C VAL A 365 15.64 1.11 -15.32
N LEU A 366 15.99 0.67 -14.11
CA LEU A 366 16.69 1.48 -13.11
C LEU A 366 18.14 1.81 -13.52
N SER A 367 18.82 0.95 -14.27
CA SER A 367 20.17 1.24 -14.79
C SER A 367 20.23 2.48 -15.69
N LEU A 368 19.09 2.87 -16.30
CA LEU A 368 18.95 4.09 -17.10
C LEU A 368 18.90 5.37 -16.25
N TYR A 369 18.95 5.26 -14.91
CA TYR A 369 18.87 6.37 -13.96
C TYR A 369 20.07 6.36 -12.98
N PRO A 370 21.29 6.76 -13.40
CA PRO A 370 22.51 6.69 -12.58
C PRO A 370 22.54 7.52 -11.27
N TYR A 371 21.46 8.24 -10.97
CA TYR A 371 21.28 9.01 -9.74
C TYR A 371 20.65 8.20 -8.59
N LEU A 372 20.25 6.96 -8.84
CA LEU A 372 19.65 6.07 -7.84
C LEU A 372 20.70 5.09 -7.30
N VAL A 373 20.84 5.04 -5.98
CA VAL A 373 21.71 4.10 -5.28
C VAL A 373 20.93 2.81 -5.06
N LEU A 374 21.26 1.75 -5.81
CA LEU A 374 20.58 0.47 -5.73
C LEU A 374 21.16 -0.42 -4.61
N PRO A 375 20.32 -1.19 -3.89
CA PRO A 375 20.80 -2.23 -2.96
C PRO A 375 21.72 -3.26 -3.63
N GLN A 376 22.76 -3.69 -2.91
CA GLN A 376 23.69 -4.74 -3.37
C GLN A 376 23.06 -6.15 -3.30
N THR A 377 22.08 -6.42 -4.15
CA THR A 377 21.48 -7.75 -4.33
C THR A 377 22.43 -8.68 -5.08
N HIS A 378 22.31 -9.99 -4.85
CA HIS A 378 23.14 -10.97 -5.56
C HIS A 378 22.74 -11.13 -7.04
N ILE A 379 21.59 -10.56 -7.43
CA ILE A 379 21.05 -10.49 -8.80
C ILE A 379 21.99 -9.70 -9.74
N ILE A 380 22.72 -8.70 -9.22
CA ILE A 380 23.67 -7.87 -10.00
C ILE A 380 24.78 -8.74 -10.64
N GLY A 381 25.14 -9.86 -10.01
CA GLY A 381 26.28 -10.71 -10.37
C GLY A 381 26.13 -11.59 -11.63
N GLU A 382 25.12 -11.37 -12.48
CA GLU A 382 24.98 -12.06 -13.77
C GLU A 382 25.08 -11.12 -14.99
N HIS A 383 24.92 -9.81 -14.85
CA HIS A 383 25.08 -8.89 -15.97
C HIS A 383 26.54 -8.61 -16.36
N ASP A 384 27.49 -8.56 -15.41
CA ASP A 384 28.93 -8.44 -15.71
C ASP A 384 29.48 -9.70 -16.43
N LYS A 385 28.90 -10.88 -16.15
CA LYS A 385 29.38 -12.17 -16.70
C LYS A 385 29.11 -12.35 -18.20
N LEU A 386 28.38 -11.43 -18.83
CA LEU A 386 28.23 -11.40 -20.28
C LEU A 386 29.47 -10.85 -21.01
N GLN A 387 30.46 -10.30 -20.29
CA GLN A 387 31.76 -9.93 -20.87
C GLN A 387 32.77 -11.09 -20.86
N ASP A 388 32.81 -11.88 -19.77
CA ASP A 388 33.82 -12.95 -19.57
C ASP A 388 33.60 -14.23 -20.42
N LEU A 389 32.49 -14.35 -21.15
CA LEU A 389 32.19 -15.54 -21.98
C LEU A 389 32.88 -15.54 -23.36
N GLN A 390 33.66 -14.51 -23.69
CA GLN A 390 34.11 -14.27 -25.07
C GLN A 390 35.39 -15.02 -25.51
N GLU A 391 36.08 -15.76 -24.62
CA GLU A 391 37.37 -16.42 -24.94
C GLU A 391 37.32 -17.94 -25.26
N LEU A 392 36.17 -18.62 -25.10
CA LEU A 392 36.09 -20.10 -25.26
C LEU A 392 35.27 -20.59 -26.47
N ALA A 393 34.89 -19.70 -27.40
CA ALA A 393 34.18 -20.04 -28.63
C ALA A 393 35.07 -19.99 -29.89
N ARG A 394 36.14 -20.81 -29.91
CA ARG A 394 36.87 -21.17 -31.13
C ARG A 394 36.89 -22.70 -31.28
N GLU A 395 36.85 -23.17 -32.52
CA GLU A 395 36.90 -24.59 -32.94
C GLU A 395 35.62 -25.43 -32.79
N SER A 396 34.54 -25.05 -33.49
CA SER A 396 33.75 -26.03 -34.26
C SER A 396 32.95 -25.36 -35.37
N SER A 397 32.99 -25.90 -36.59
CA SER A 397 32.23 -25.40 -37.75
C SER A 397 31.13 -26.37 -38.17
N ASP A 398 29.88 -25.93 -38.15
CA ASP A 398 28.90 -26.25 -39.20
C ASP A 398 27.82 -25.15 -39.28
N ALA A 399 27.00 -25.15 -40.33
CA ALA A 399 26.19 -23.99 -40.71
C ALA A 399 24.73 -24.01 -40.22
N THR A 400 24.32 -22.95 -39.51
CA THR A 400 22.92 -22.56 -39.28
C THR A 400 22.79 -21.03 -39.32
N ASP A 401 21.71 -20.51 -39.92
CA ASP A 401 21.42 -19.06 -39.99
C ASP A 401 21.05 -18.49 -38.61
N GLU A 402 22.04 -18.05 -37.84
CA GLU A 402 21.82 -17.13 -36.70
C GLU A 402 22.14 -15.69 -37.12
N MET A 403 21.18 -14.80 -36.88
CA MET A 403 21.27 -13.40 -37.26
C MET A 403 22.29 -12.68 -36.37
N GLU A 404 23.36 -12.18 -36.97
CA GLU A 404 24.50 -11.56 -36.28
C GLU A 404 24.06 -10.59 -35.17
N ALA A 405 24.63 -10.77 -33.98
CA ALA A 405 24.44 -9.85 -32.87
C ALA A 405 25.14 -8.51 -33.18
N TYR A 406 24.42 -7.60 -33.83
CA TYR A 406 24.84 -6.22 -34.10
C TYR A 406 25.27 -5.56 -32.79
N SER A 407 26.57 -5.56 -32.56
CA SER A 407 27.18 -4.98 -31.36
C SER A 407 26.84 -3.50 -31.34
N LEU A 408 26.24 -3.04 -30.24
CA LEU A 408 26.07 -1.61 -29.99
C LEU A 408 27.46 -1.02 -29.74
N GLN A 409 28.09 -0.55 -30.82
CA GLN A 409 29.25 0.33 -30.75
C GLN A 409 28.80 1.64 -30.11
N LEU A 410 28.81 1.65 -28.77
CA LEU A 410 29.12 2.87 -28.03
C LEU A 410 30.39 3.43 -28.66
N HIS A 411 30.26 4.60 -29.30
CA HIS A 411 31.40 5.30 -29.85
C HIS A 411 32.27 5.76 -28.68
N ASP A 412 33.31 5.00 -28.39
CA ASP A 412 34.28 5.30 -27.34
C ASP A 412 35.19 6.47 -27.79
N SER A 413 34.59 7.67 -27.78
CA SER A 413 35.29 8.92 -28.05
C SER A 413 36.06 9.32 -26.80
N ASP A 414 37.31 8.84 -26.69
CA ASP A 414 38.28 9.21 -25.65
C ASP A 414 38.62 10.71 -25.72
N ASP A 415 37.76 11.55 -25.14
CA ASP A 415 37.98 12.98 -24.98
C ASP A 415 37.52 13.46 -23.59
N LYS A 416 38.50 13.80 -22.74
CA LYS A 416 38.29 14.05 -21.30
C LYS A 416 37.87 15.50 -21.02
N SER A 417 36.60 15.82 -21.24
CA SER A 417 35.99 17.09 -20.80
C SER A 417 35.05 16.89 -19.59
N PRO A 418 35.44 17.26 -18.35
CA PRO A 418 34.67 16.99 -17.14
C PRO A 418 33.58 18.05 -16.89
N LEU A 419 32.72 18.35 -17.87
CA LEU A 419 31.78 19.48 -17.75
C LEU A 419 30.52 19.42 -18.64
N GLU A 420 29.77 18.31 -18.63
CA GLU A 420 28.29 18.39 -18.76
C GLU A 420 27.57 17.15 -18.21
N ASN A 421 27.45 17.06 -16.88
CA ASN A 421 26.44 16.20 -16.25
C ASN A 421 25.04 16.76 -16.58
N LYS A 422 24.49 16.37 -17.74
CA LYS A 422 23.12 16.64 -18.17
C LYS A 422 22.18 16.42 -16.99
N LYS A 423 21.46 17.47 -16.56
CA LYS A 423 20.41 17.32 -15.55
C LYS A 423 19.37 16.35 -16.11
N MET A 424 19.40 15.08 -15.64
CA MET A 424 18.38 14.09 -15.97
C MET A 424 17.01 14.73 -15.69
N SER A 425 16.13 14.73 -16.68
CA SER A 425 14.98 15.62 -16.62
C SER A 425 14.07 15.25 -15.44
N HIS A 426 13.51 16.24 -14.77
CA HIS A 426 12.54 16.02 -13.69
C HIS A 426 11.36 15.15 -14.17
N ASN A 427 10.99 15.30 -15.46
CA ASN A 427 9.98 14.51 -16.15
C ASN A 427 10.35 13.01 -16.24
N ALA A 428 11.63 12.69 -16.44
CA ALA A 428 12.11 11.30 -16.48
C ALA A 428 11.92 10.59 -15.14
N LEU A 429 12.21 11.28 -14.04
CA LEU A 429 12.01 10.76 -12.69
C LEU A 429 10.51 10.67 -12.34
N ILE A 430 9.67 11.59 -12.81
CA ILE A 430 8.20 11.49 -12.67
C ILE A 430 7.66 10.26 -13.43
N ALA A 431 8.12 10.01 -14.66
CA ALA A 431 7.75 8.82 -15.42
C ALA A 431 8.19 7.53 -14.70
N LEU A 432 9.40 7.51 -14.13
CA LEU A 432 9.88 6.39 -13.32
C LEU A 432 9.01 6.16 -12.07
N VAL A 433 8.62 7.21 -11.35
CA VAL A 433 7.72 7.10 -10.18
C VAL A 433 6.39 6.44 -10.60
N LYS A 434 5.77 6.88 -11.71
CA LYS A 434 4.55 6.26 -12.25
C LYS A 434 4.76 4.78 -12.59
N TYR A 435 5.85 4.45 -13.28
CA TYR A 435 6.19 3.09 -13.67
C TYR A 435 6.40 2.17 -12.45
N LEU A 436 7.21 2.60 -11.48
CA LEU A 436 7.49 1.84 -10.26
C LEU A 436 6.21 1.65 -9.43
N GLN A 437 5.36 2.67 -9.29
CA GLN A 437 4.05 2.55 -8.64
C GLN A 437 3.13 1.54 -9.35
N LYS A 438 3.06 1.58 -10.69
CA LYS A 438 2.27 0.65 -11.54
C LYS A 438 2.76 -0.81 -11.39
N LYS A 439 4.09 -1.02 -11.28
CA LYS A 439 4.71 -2.34 -11.07
C LYS A 439 4.65 -2.83 -9.61
N ARG A 440 4.61 -1.91 -8.64
CA ARG A 440 4.72 -2.20 -7.19
C ARG A 440 3.73 -3.25 -6.72
N ASN A 441 2.44 -3.05 -6.99
CA ASN A 441 1.36 -3.90 -6.46
C ASN A 441 1.63 -5.38 -6.77
N GLY A 442 1.84 -5.73 -8.04
CA GLY A 442 2.09 -7.11 -8.46
C GLY A 442 3.42 -7.73 -7.98
N ILE A 443 4.34 -6.94 -7.40
CA ILE A 443 5.58 -7.44 -6.78
C ILE A 443 5.40 -7.59 -5.26
N ILE A 444 4.74 -6.64 -4.60
CA ILE A 444 4.37 -6.74 -3.18
C ILE A 444 3.40 -7.91 -2.96
N ASP A 445 2.43 -8.12 -3.86
CA ASP A 445 1.50 -9.26 -3.83
C ASP A 445 2.24 -10.60 -3.94
N ARG A 446 3.30 -10.67 -4.77
CA ARG A 446 4.17 -11.86 -4.88
C ARG A 446 5.01 -12.07 -3.63
N ALA A 447 5.71 -11.03 -3.17
CA ALA A 447 6.58 -11.09 -1.99
C ALA A 447 5.80 -11.46 -0.71
N THR A 448 4.55 -10.99 -0.58
CA THR A 448 3.67 -11.36 0.54
C THR A 448 3.07 -12.76 0.38
N SER A 449 2.71 -13.17 -0.84
CA SER A 449 2.30 -14.57 -1.12
C SER A 449 3.42 -15.56 -0.76
N GLU A 450 4.65 -15.30 -1.18
CA GLU A 450 5.84 -16.09 -0.83
C GLU A 450 6.05 -16.17 0.68
N VAL A 451 5.84 -15.08 1.44
CA VAL A 451 5.87 -15.13 2.92
C VAL A 451 4.79 -16.05 3.47
N THR A 452 3.57 -16.03 2.93
CA THR A 452 2.52 -16.97 3.38
C THR A 452 2.84 -18.42 3.03
N GLU A 453 3.45 -18.70 1.88
CA GLU A 453 3.90 -20.04 1.51
C GLU A 453 5.10 -20.53 2.34
N GLU A 454 6.08 -19.67 2.65
CA GLU A 454 7.19 -19.97 3.56
C GLU A 454 6.68 -20.25 4.99
N VAL A 455 5.72 -19.48 5.48
CA VAL A 455 5.13 -19.69 6.83
C VAL A 455 4.24 -20.93 6.87
N VAL A 456 3.41 -21.17 5.86
CA VAL A 456 2.55 -22.37 5.78
C VAL A 456 3.40 -23.64 5.62
N SER A 457 4.39 -23.64 4.72
CA SER A 457 5.30 -24.79 4.57
C SER A 457 6.16 -25.01 5.81
N GLY A 458 6.60 -23.94 6.49
CA GLY A 458 7.25 -24.02 7.80
C GLY A 458 6.37 -24.63 8.89
N ALA A 459 5.09 -24.25 8.94
CA ALA A 459 4.10 -24.80 9.88
C ALA A 459 3.77 -26.27 9.57
N VAL A 460 3.65 -26.65 8.29
CA VAL A 460 3.49 -28.05 7.85
C VAL A 460 4.74 -28.87 8.20
N HIS A 461 5.95 -28.32 8.07
CA HIS A 461 7.16 -29.00 8.53
C HIS A 461 7.18 -29.18 10.06
N HIS A 462 6.66 -28.23 10.82
CA HIS A 462 6.53 -28.35 12.28
C HIS A 462 5.48 -29.39 12.70
N SER A 463 4.35 -29.49 12.00
CA SER A 463 3.32 -30.50 12.30
C SER A 463 3.76 -31.92 11.91
N LEU A 464 4.49 -32.09 10.81
CA LEU A 464 5.10 -33.37 10.43
C LEU A 464 6.14 -33.84 11.46
N ASN A 465 6.96 -32.92 12.00
CA ASN A 465 7.96 -33.22 13.03
C ASN A 465 7.37 -33.64 14.41
N LEU A 466 6.06 -33.54 14.63
CA LEU A 466 5.38 -33.98 15.86
C LEU A 466 4.90 -35.44 15.83
N SER A 467 5.19 -36.19 14.76
CA SER A 467 4.57 -37.51 14.50
C SER A 467 5.52 -38.73 14.49
N GLU A 468 6.80 -38.60 14.85
CA GLU A 468 7.72 -39.75 15.01
C GLU A 468 8.14 -40.00 16.48
N PRO A 469 7.90 -41.20 17.04
CA PRO A 469 8.38 -41.57 18.36
C PRO A 469 9.79 -42.21 18.35
N TYR A 470 10.71 -41.60 19.09
CA TYR A 470 11.95 -42.17 19.65
C TYR A 470 12.96 -42.87 18.71
N LYS A 471 14.02 -42.14 18.31
CA LYS A 471 15.38 -42.71 18.13
C LYS A 471 16.46 -41.66 18.41
N ALA A 472 17.26 -41.87 19.46
CA ALA A 472 18.33 -40.96 19.85
C ALA A 472 19.66 -41.28 19.14
N LYS A 473 20.37 -40.26 18.63
CA LYS A 473 21.81 -40.35 18.27
C LYS A 473 22.49 -38.98 18.11
N LYS A 474 23.32 -38.64 19.12
CA LYS A 474 24.50 -37.73 19.16
C LYS A 474 24.44 -36.34 18.47
N PRO A 475 24.83 -35.25 19.16
CA PRO A 475 24.98 -33.92 18.55
C PRO A 475 26.30 -33.80 17.79
N ASN A 476 26.30 -33.25 16.58
CA ASN A 476 27.46 -32.52 16.05
C ASN A 476 27.12 -31.59 14.86
N LYS A 477 27.94 -30.54 14.69
CA LYS A 477 27.94 -29.53 13.61
C LYS A 477 26.61 -28.82 13.33
N LYS A 478 26.50 -27.59 13.85
CA LYS A 478 25.62 -26.54 13.30
C LYS A 478 25.89 -26.41 11.78
N ARG A 479 24.88 -26.64 10.94
CA ARG A 479 24.80 -25.98 9.62
C ARG A 479 24.13 -24.61 9.86
N PRO A 480 24.66 -23.50 9.35
CA PRO A 480 23.91 -22.25 9.35
C PRO A 480 22.74 -22.39 8.38
N GLN A 481 21.51 -22.23 8.86
CA GLN A 481 20.38 -21.89 7.99
C GLN A 481 20.46 -20.40 7.70
N THR A 482 21.31 -20.03 6.73
CA THR A 482 21.10 -18.78 5.99
C THR A 482 19.76 -18.91 5.28
N HIS A 483 18.75 -18.17 5.73
CA HIS A 483 17.53 -17.99 4.97
C HIS A 483 17.93 -17.48 3.58
N ARG A 484 17.51 -18.17 2.52
CA ARG A 484 17.59 -17.61 1.18
C ARG A 484 16.57 -16.48 1.13
N SER A 485 17.03 -15.25 0.90
CA SER A 485 16.15 -14.18 0.48
C SER A 485 15.43 -14.63 -0.80
N SER A 486 14.11 -14.45 -0.83
CA SER A 486 13.34 -14.81 -2.02
C SER A 486 13.48 -13.72 -3.08
N VAL A 487 13.40 -14.11 -4.36
CA VAL A 487 13.68 -13.23 -5.50
C VAL A 487 12.70 -12.05 -5.54
N ALA A 488 11.40 -12.27 -5.27
CA ALA A 488 10.43 -11.16 -5.21
C ALA A 488 10.68 -10.22 -4.01
N ARG A 489 11.31 -10.71 -2.93
CA ARG A 489 11.67 -9.91 -1.75
C ARG A 489 12.91 -9.04 -2.00
N GLU A 490 13.91 -9.56 -2.71
CA GLU A 490 15.04 -8.74 -3.21
C GLU A 490 14.57 -7.70 -4.23
N MET A 491 13.68 -8.09 -5.15
CA MET A 491 13.08 -7.17 -6.13
C MET A 491 12.21 -6.10 -5.46
N ALA A 492 11.44 -6.45 -4.42
CA ALA A 492 10.64 -5.49 -3.64
C ALA A 492 11.53 -4.46 -2.91
N ASN A 493 12.67 -4.88 -2.36
CA ASN A 493 13.65 -3.96 -1.75
C ASN A 493 14.23 -3.00 -2.80
N VAL A 494 14.71 -3.52 -3.93
CA VAL A 494 15.25 -2.68 -5.02
C VAL A 494 14.19 -1.68 -5.52
N LEU A 495 12.93 -2.12 -5.67
CA LEU A 495 11.81 -1.28 -6.08
C LEU A 495 11.51 -0.17 -5.06
N ASP A 496 11.25 -0.53 -3.80
CA ASP A 496 10.83 0.44 -2.77
C ASP A 496 11.95 1.44 -2.44
N THR A 497 13.21 0.99 -2.37
CA THR A 497 14.38 1.85 -2.17
C THR A 497 14.54 2.85 -3.31
N SER A 498 14.38 2.40 -4.56
CA SER A 498 14.47 3.27 -5.75
C SER A 498 13.29 4.24 -5.84
N LEU A 499 12.08 3.77 -5.51
CA LEU A 499 10.87 4.58 -5.49
C LEU A 499 10.97 5.68 -4.43
N LEU A 500 11.46 5.37 -3.23
CA LEU A 500 11.67 6.38 -2.18
C LEU A 500 12.64 7.47 -2.64
N GLN A 501 13.80 7.09 -3.20
CA GLN A 501 14.77 8.04 -3.74
C GLN A 501 14.17 8.89 -4.88
N ALA A 502 13.44 8.28 -5.81
CA ALA A 502 12.80 8.98 -6.92
C ALA A 502 11.69 9.96 -6.45
N LEU A 503 10.91 9.60 -5.43
CA LEU A 503 9.92 10.48 -4.80
C LEU A 503 10.58 11.71 -4.14
N ILE A 504 11.71 11.54 -3.46
CA ILE A 504 12.48 12.65 -2.87
C ILE A 504 13.09 13.55 -3.95
N LEU A 505 13.71 12.97 -4.99
CA LEU A 505 14.28 13.75 -6.11
C LEU A 505 13.21 14.51 -6.91
N THR A 506 11.97 14.01 -6.95
CA THR A 506 10.81 14.71 -7.53
C THR A 506 10.08 15.65 -6.57
N ARG A 507 10.59 15.81 -5.33
CA ARG A 507 9.99 16.63 -4.25
C ARG A 507 8.59 16.18 -3.82
N GLN A 508 8.26 14.91 -4.00
CA GLN A 508 7.00 14.27 -3.62
C GLN A 508 7.07 13.65 -2.20
N SER A 509 7.66 14.38 -1.25
CA SER A 509 7.80 13.97 0.17
C SER A 509 6.51 13.45 0.83
N PRO A 510 5.27 13.94 0.58
CA PRO A 510 4.07 13.31 1.14
C PRO A 510 3.81 11.89 0.60
N GLY A 511 4.11 11.61 -0.68
CA GLY A 511 4.00 10.26 -1.25
C GLY A 511 5.05 9.29 -0.68
N ALA A 512 6.22 9.80 -0.32
CA ALA A 512 7.24 9.03 0.41
C ALA A 512 6.76 8.67 1.83
N ILE A 513 6.05 9.57 2.51
CA ILE A 513 5.44 9.29 3.84
C ILE A 513 4.30 8.27 3.73
N GLU A 514 3.49 8.33 2.68
CA GLU A 514 2.42 7.35 2.42
C GLU A 514 3.00 5.95 2.12
N LEU A 515 4.06 5.87 1.32
CA LEU A 515 4.80 4.64 1.03
C LEU A 515 5.33 3.97 2.32
N LEU A 516 5.97 4.74 3.20
CA LEU A 516 6.57 4.23 4.44
C LEU A 516 5.54 3.86 5.53
N LYS A 517 4.34 4.45 5.50
CA LYS A 517 3.21 4.05 6.36
C LYS A 517 2.56 2.73 5.94
N GLY A 518 2.76 2.32 4.69
CA GLY A 518 2.34 1.02 4.20
C GLY A 518 3.38 -0.08 4.46
N LEU A 519 3.03 -1.32 4.09
CA LEU A 519 4.00 -2.40 3.96
C LEU A 519 5.06 -1.99 2.92
N ASN A 520 6.33 -1.93 3.35
CA ASN A 520 7.47 -1.48 2.56
C ASN A 520 8.70 -2.36 2.81
N TYR A 521 9.60 -2.43 1.83
CA TYR A 521 10.82 -3.26 1.84
C TYR A 521 12.12 -2.46 1.70
N CYS A 522 12.07 -1.14 1.96
CA CYS A 522 13.19 -0.19 1.80
C CYS A 522 14.48 -0.65 2.51
N ASP A 523 15.64 -0.53 1.85
CA ASP A 523 16.94 -0.70 2.49
C ASP A 523 17.18 0.46 3.47
N LEU A 524 17.16 0.15 4.77
CA LEU A 524 17.35 1.11 5.85
C LEU A 524 18.61 1.97 5.67
N LYS A 525 19.75 1.38 5.30
CA LYS A 525 21.04 2.08 5.30
C LYS A 525 21.12 3.08 4.17
N ILE A 526 20.75 2.63 2.97
CA ILE A 526 20.79 3.46 1.76
C ILE A 526 19.78 4.60 1.89
N CYS A 527 18.58 4.31 2.40
CA CYS A 527 17.57 5.34 2.65
C CYS A 527 17.98 6.32 3.76
N GLU A 528 18.60 5.85 4.85
CA GLU A 528 19.09 6.69 5.95
C GLU A 528 20.20 7.65 5.51
N GLU A 529 21.21 7.16 4.77
CA GLU A 529 22.30 8.00 4.25
C GLU A 529 21.80 9.02 3.23
N PHE A 530 20.94 8.59 2.30
CA PHE A 530 20.36 9.47 1.28
C PHE A 530 19.46 10.56 1.87
N LEU A 531 18.57 10.22 2.81
CA LEU A 531 17.66 11.19 3.44
C LEU A 531 18.41 12.21 4.32
N LYS A 532 19.52 11.82 4.95
CA LYS A 532 20.43 12.76 5.64
C LYS A 532 21.08 13.71 4.65
N GLU A 533 21.60 13.22 3.52
CA GLU A 533 22.23 14.05 2.49
C GLU A 533 21.25 15.09 1.91
N LYS A 534 19.98 14.71 1.68
CA LYS A 534 18.95 15.64 1.20
C LYS A 534 18.28 16.47 2.32
N SER A 535 18.64 16.25 3.59
CA SER A 535 18.06 16.91 4.77
C SER A 535 16.53 16.74 4.94
N ASP A 536 15.95 15.66 4.42
CA ASP A 536 14.48 15.46 4.37
C ASP A 536 13.97 14.70 5.62
N TYR A 537 14.26 15.26 6.80
CA TYR A 537 14.11 14.62 8.12
C TYR A 537 12.70 14.09 8.43
N MET A 538 11.64 14.67 7.86
CA MET A 538 10.26 14.21 8.05
C MET A 538 10.04 12.80 7.50
N VAL A 539 10.70 12.45 6.38
CA VAL A 539 10.61 11.13 5.77
C VAL A 539 11.49 10.14 6.54
N LEU A 540 12.64 10.60 7.05
CA LEU A 540 13.53 9.78 7.88
C LEU A 540 12.88 9.38 9.23
N LEU A 541 12.10 10.27 9.84
CA LEU A 541 11.33 9.95 11.06
C LEU A 541 10.24 8.89 10.82
N GLU A 542 9.62 8.87 9.63
CA GLU A 542 8.65 7.84 9.25
C GLU A 542 9.36 6.52 8.87
N LEU A 543 10.54 6.57 8.25
CA LEU A 543 11.37 5.39 7.95
C LEU A 543 11.82 4.66 9.23
N TYR A 544 12.25 5.40 10.26
CA TYR A 544 12.55 4.80 11.56
C TYR A 544 11.28 4.26 12.23
N ARG A 545 10.12 4.91 12.08
CA ARG A 545 8.84 4.39 12.61
C ARG A 545 8.44 3.08 11.93
N SER A 546 8.62 2.96 10.61
CA SER A 546 8.24 1.75 9.86
C SER A 546 9.19 0.55 10.07
N ASN A 547 10.27 0.75 10.84
CA ASN A 547 11.26 -0.27 11.19
C ASN A 547 11.47 -0.40 12.71
N ASP A 548 10.52 0.08 13.53
CA ASP A 548 10.53 0.05 15.00
C ASP A 548 11.76 0.72 15.69
N MET A 549 12.54 1.53 14.95
CA MET A 549 13.75 2.24 15.41
C MET A 549 13.41 3.54 16.17
N HIS A 550 12.53 3.41 17.18
CA HIS A 550 11.95 4.55 17.89
C HIS A 550 12.99 5.34 18.71
N ARG A 551 14.07 4.71 19.19
CA ARG A 551 15.15 5.40 19.91
C ARG A 551 15.91 6.36 19.02
N GLU A 552 16.28 5.91 17.83
CA GLU A 552 17.00 6.66 16.81
C GLU A 552 16.14 7.81 16.26
N ALA A 553 14.83 7.57 16.09
CA ALA A 553 13.85 8.60 15.74
C ALA A 553 13.77 9.70 16.82
N LEU A 554 13.66 9.34 18.09
CA LEU A 554 13.56 10.29 19.21
C LEU A 554 14.89 11.05 19.42
N GLN A 555 16.04 10.40 19.23
CA GLN A 555 17.35 11.06 19.24
C GLN A 555 17.56 12.02 18.07
N LEU A 556 16.98 11.74 16.90
CA LEU A 556 16.95 12.69 15.78
C LEU A 556 16.02 13.87 16.09
N LEU A 557 14.80 13.59 16.56
CA LEU A 557 13.79 14.60 16.85
C LEU A 557 14.24 15.58 17.95
N ASN A 558 14.87 15.08 19.02
CA ASN A 558 15.44 15.91 20.08
C ASN A 558 16.53 16.85 19.53
N ARG A 559 17.45 16.35 18.69
CA ARG A 559 18.49 17.19 18.05
C ARG A 559 17.88 18.27 17.17
N LEU A 560 16.90 17.94 16.33
CA LEU A 560 16.21 18.91 15.48
C LEU A 560 15.51 20.01 16.29
N VAL A 561 15.00 19.69 17.50
CA VAL A 561 14.37 20.64 18.44
C VAL A 561 15.39 21.42 19.30
N GLU A 562 16.67 21.04 19.28
CA GLU A 562 17.79 21.87 19.78
C GLU A 562 18.34 22.78 18.68
N GLU A 563 18.58 22.23 17.49
CA GLU A 563 19.05 22.95 16.32
C GLU A 563 18.06 24.07 15.93
N SER A 564 16.74 23.82 15.98
CA SER A 564 15.71 24.83 15.70
C SER A 564 15.69 26.01 16.69
N LYS A 565 16.26 25.85 17.89
CA LYS A 565 16.48 26.95 18.86
C LYS A 565 17.76 27.73 18.57
N SER A 566 18.80 27.09 18.04
CA SER A 566 20.04 27.76 17.64
C SER A 566 19.87 28.58 16.34
N ALA A 567 19.02 28.10 15.43
CA ALA A 567 18.84 28.65 14.10
C ALA A 567 17.91 29.89 14.05
N MET A 568 18.32 30.98 14.71
CA MET A 568 17.60 32.29 14.80
C MET A 568 17.23 32.98 13.47
N ALA A 569 17.49 32.36 12.31
CA ALA A 569 17.24 32.91 10.98
C ALA A 569 16.09 32.26 10.19
N ASN A 570 15.68 31.02 10.51
CA ASN A 570 14.76 30.24 9.66
C ASN A 570 13.40 29.97 10.34
N ALA A 571 12.47 30.92 10.20
CA ALA A 571 11.12 30.84 10.80
C ALA A 571 10.33 29.58 10.41
N ASP A 572 10.50 29.06 9.18
CA ASP A 572 9.79 27.86 8.72
C ASP A 572 10.40 26.55 9.27
N PHE A 573 11.68 26.55 9.65
CA PHE A 573 12.31 25.40 10.31
C PHE A 573 11.89 25.34 11.79
N SER A 574 11.86 26.49 12.46
CA SER A 574 11.30 26.64 13.81
C SER A 574 9.84 26.17 13.89
N LYS A 575 8.99 26.56 12.93
CA LYS A 575 7.59 26.09 12.87
C LYS A 575 7.44 24.60 12.56
N LYS A 576 8.40 23.99 11.85
CA LYS A 576 8.35 22.57 11.45
C LYS A 576 8.71 21.60 12.57
N PHE A 577 9.50 21.98 13.57
CA PHE A 577 9.98 21.07 14.62
C PHE A 577 9.76 21.66 16.02
N ASN A 578 8.59 21.37 16.58
CA ASN A 578 8.16 21.79 17.92
C ASN A 578 8.21 20.63 18.94
N PRO A 579 8.34 20.91 20.26
CA PRO A 579 8.25 19.87 21.30
C PRO A 579 6.97 19.04 21.25
N GLN A 580 5.87 19.61 20.76
CA GLN A 580 4.59 18.91 20.57
C GLN A 580 4.69 17.74 19.58
N MET A 581 5.62 17.76 18.62
CA MET A 581 5.84 16.60 17.74
C MET A 581 6.46 15.40 18.48
N ILE A 582 7.20 15.65 19.57
CA ILE A 582 7.69 14.56 20.43
C ILE A 582 6.48 13.91 21.10
N ILE A 583 5.55 14.71 21.64
CA ILE A 583 4.31 14.23 22.26
C ILE A 583 3.45 13.45 21.24
N GLU A 584 3.31 13.95 20.00
CA GLU A 584 2.59 13.24 18.94
C GLU A 584 3.28 11.94 18.49
N TYR A 585 4.61 11.87 18.50
CA TYR A 585 5.35 10.64 18.21
C TYR A 585 5.25 9.62 19.37
N LEU A 586 5.21 10.09 20.61
CA LEU A 586 5.12 9.24 21.80
C LEU A 586 3.70 8.73 22.09
N ARG A 587 2.65 9.46 21.71
CA ARG A 587 1.24 9.08 21.99
C ARG A 587 0.90 7.63 21.54
N PRO A 588 1.24 7.16 20.33
CA PRO A 588 1.03 5.75 19.96
C PRO A 588 1.92 4.77 20.75
N LEU A 589 3.13 5.18 21.14
CA LEU A 589 4.11 4.33 21.83
C LEU A 589 3.75 4.04 23.28
N CYS A 590 2.89 4.85 23.91
CA CYS A 590 2.36 4.60 25.27
C CYS A 590 1.76 3.20 25.44
N ARG A 591 1.31 2.56 24.35
CA ARG A 591 0.73 1.20 24.36
C ARG A 591 1.75 0.09 24.05
N SER A 592 2.90 0.42 23.46
CA SER A 592 3.88 -0.55 22.93
C SER A 592 5.16 -0.62 23.78
N ASP A 593 5.74 0.53 24.13
CA ASP A 593 6.90 0.62 25.03
C ASP A 593 6.77 1.84 25.97
N PRO A 594 6.12 1.66 27.13
CA PRO A 594 6.01 2.73 28.13
C PRO A 594 7.35 3.10 28.78
N MET A 595 8.38 2.25 28.71
CA MET A 595 9.71 2.57 29.26
C MET A 595 10.43 3.58 28.37
N LEU A 596 10.40 3.39 27.05
CA LEU A 596 10.96 4.35 26.10
C LEU A 596 10.22 5.70 26.13
N VAL A 597 8.89 5.69 26.31
CA VAL A 597 8.11 6.92 26.50
C VAL A 597 8.59 7.69 27.73
N LEU A 598 8.82 7.02 28.86
CA LEU A 598 9.34 7.69 30.05
C LEU A 598 10.77 8.20 29.85
N GLU A 599 11.69 7.37 29.33
CA GLU A 599 13.09 7.75 29.02
C GLU A 599 13.17 9.01 28.15
N SER A 600 12.32 9.13 27.13
CA SER A 600 12.30 10.26 26.20
C SER A 600 11.48 11.47 26.67
N SER A 601 10.48 11.27 27.54
CA SER A 601 9.64 12.35 28.09
C SER A 601 10.42 13.38 28.93
N LEU A 602 11.60 13.02 29.44
CA LEU A 602 12.46 13.89 30.26
C LEU A 602 12.69 15.27 29.63
N TYR A 603 12.99 15.28 28.33
CA TYR A 603 13.25 16.48 27.54
C TYR A 603 12.00 17.36 27.33
N VAL A 604 10.81 16.76 27.42
CA VAL A 604 9.51 17.44 27.24
C VAL A 604 9.00 17.99 28.57
N LEU A 605 9.19 17.27 29.68
CA LEU A 605 8.77 17.67 31.03
C LEU A 605 9.34 19.02 31.47
N GLU A 606 10.60 19.31 31.16
CA GLU A 606 11.24 20.60 31.46
C GLU A 606 10.66 21.79 30.66
N ARG A 607 9.84 21.53 29.63
CA ARG A 607 9.44 22.51 28.61
C ARG A 607 7.93 22.69 28.49
N ASN A 608 7.19 21.59 28.36
CA ASN A 608 5.72 21.54 28.27
C ASN A 608 5.17 20.59 29.35
N PRO A 609 5.16 21.01 30.64
CA PRO A 609 4.72 20.15 31.74
C PRO A 609 3.22 19.80 31.65
N SER A 610 2.37 20.73 31.20
CA SER A 610 0.93 20.51 30.97
C SER A 610 0.67 19.37 29.99
N ASP A 611 1.23 19.49 28.80
CA ASP A 611 0.99 18.60 27.66
C ASP A 611 1.55 17.19 27.93
N THR A 612 2.61 17.11 28.75
CA THR A 612 3.21 15.83 29.17
C THR A 612 2.41 15.16 30.29
N ILE A 613 1.81 15.93 31.21
CA ILE A 613 0.82 15.40 32.17
C ILE A 613 -0.42 14.87 31.42
N GLU A 614 -0.91 15.57 30.40
CA GLU A 614 -2.02 15.11 29.56
C GLU A 614 -1.65 13.80 28.81
N LEU A 615 -0.43 13.69 28.27
CA LEU A 615 0.08 12.45 27.67
C LEU A 615 0.07 11.26 28.66
N PHE A 616 0.47 11.50 29.93
CA PHE A 616 0.47 10.46 30.97
C PHE A 616 -0.92 10.13 31.56
N LEU A 617 -1.92 10.99 31.36
CA LEU A 617 -3.30 10.76 31.80
C LEU A 617 -4.18 10.13 30.71
N SER A 618 -3.84 10.33 29.43
CA SER A 618 -4.73 10.00 28.30
C SER A 618 -4.66 8.54 27.85
N GLU A 619 -3.51 7.86 27.91
CA GLU A 619 -3.34 6.52 27.32
C GLU A 619 -2.49 5.53 28.14
N ASN A 620 -3.16 4.62 28.87
CA ASN A 620 -2.72 3.27 29.31
C ASN A 620 -1.35 3.06 30.03
N VAL A 621 -0.52 4.07 30.25
CA VAL A 621 0.74 3.90 31.00
C VAL A 621 0.43 3.57 32.47
N PRO A 622 1.08 2.58 33.11
CA PRO A 622 0.84 2.25 34.52
C PRO A 622 1.12 3.44 35.45
N ALA A 623 0.09 3.93 36.13
CA ALA A 623 0.17 5.12 36.98
C ALA A 623 1.21 5.00 38.13
N ASP A 624 1.43 3.79 38.65
CA ASP A 624 2.48 3.53 39.65
C ASP A 624 3.89 3.83 39.10
N LEU A 625 4.13 3.54 37.80
CA LEU A 625 5.39 3.79 37.12
C LEU A 625 5.57 5.29 36.83
N VAL A 626 4.52 5.96 36.31
CA VAL A 626 4.53 7.43 36.11
C VAL A 626 4.77 8.16 37.43
N ASN A 627 4.08 7.75 38.51
CA ASN A 627 4.26 8.34 39.83
C ASN A 627 5.70 8.16 40.35
N SER A 628 6.30 6.98 40.17
CA SER A 628 7.70 6.75 40.55
C SER A 628 8.69 7.63 39.77
N TYR A 629 8.42 7.88 38.48
CA TYR A 629 9.24 8.69 37.60
C TYR A 629 9.10 10.20 37.91
N LEU A 630 7.88 10.70 38.10
CA LEU A 630 7.63 12.08 38.55
C LEU A 630 8.27 12.34 39.92
N LYS A 631 8.23 11.37 40.85
CA LYS A 631 8.88 11.46 42.16
C LYS A 631 10.41 11.59 42.08
N GLN A 632 11.03 11.09 41.00
CA GLN A 632 12.47 11.20 40.77
C GLN A 632 12.88 12.47 40.01
N HIS A 633 12.06 12.94 39.06
CA HIS A 633 12.45 14.00 38.11
C HIS A 633 11.66 15.32 38.25
N ALA A 634 10.41 15.31 38.72
CA ALA A 634 9.53 16.48 38.79
C ALA A 634 8.53 16.40 39.97
N PRO A 635 9.00 16.42 41.24
CA PRO A 635 8.16 16.22 42.42
C PRO A 635 7.09 17.32 42.59
N ASN A 636 7.33 18.53 42.06
CA ASN A 636 6.38 19.63 42.01
C ASN A 636 5.18 19.38 41.08
N LEU A 637 5.31 18.48 40.10
CA LEU A 637 4.23 18.08 39.18
C LEU A 637 3.50 16.81 39.66
N GLN A 638 4.11 16.05 40.59
CA GLN A 638 3.60 14.80 41.12
C GLN A 638 2.22 14.98 41.80
N SER A 639 2.04 16.04 42.59
CA SER A 639 0.75 16.36 43.22
C SER A 639 -0.33 16.72 42.18
N THR A 640 0.01 17.53 41.17
CA THR A 640 -0.92 17.90 40.10
C THR A 640 -1.34 16.70 39.23
N TYR A 641 -0.42 15.79 38.90
CA TYR A 641 -0.74 14.54 38.21
C TYR A 641 -1.70 13.67 39.03
N LEU A 642 -1.43 13.48 40.32
CA LEU A 642 -2.28 12.68 41.22
C LEU A 642 -3.66 13.34 41.45
N GLU A 643 -3.74 14.67 41.57
CA GLU A 643 -5.01 15.40 41.64
C GLU A 643 -5.87 15.18 40.38
N LEU A 644 -5.28 15.36 39.20
CA LEU A 644 -5.99 15.17 37.93
C LEU A 644 -6.41 13.71 37.73
N MET A 645 -5.52 12.75 38.04
CA MET A 645 -5.84 11.32 38.00
C MET A 645 -7.05 10.98 38.88
N LEU A 646 -7.07 11.43 40.14
CA LEU A 646 -8.19 11.21 41.06
C LEU A 646 -9.49 11.86 40.60
N SER A 647 -9.42 13.00 39.90
CA SER A 647 -10.61 13.69 39.37
C SER A 647 -11.23 13.02 38.15
N MET A 648 -10.45 12.22 37.41
CA MET A 648 -10.86 11.57 36.16
C MET A 648 -11.22 10.10 36.31
N SER A 649 -10.80 9.44 37.39
CA SER A 649 -10.97 7.99 37.60
C SER A 649 -12.31 7.62 38.24
N GLU A 650 -13.30 7.23 37.42
CA GLU A 650 -14.55 6.62 37.91
C GLU A 650 -14.35 5.20 38.51
N THR A 651 -13.23 4.54 38.17
CA THR A 651 -12.86 3.23 38.71
C THR A 651 -11.91 3.37 39.90
N GLY A 652 -12.05 2.48 40.89
CA GLY A 652 -11.38 2.59 42.18
C GLY A 652 -9.86 2.64 42.10
N ILE A 653 -9.29 3.79 42.46
CA ILE A 653 -7.85 4.08 42.40
C ILE A 653 -7.05 3.18 43.34
N ASN A 654 -5.83 2.82 42.94
CA ASN A 654 -4.85 2.12 43.79
C ASN A 654 -4.68 2.87 45.14
N PRO A 655 -4.98 2.24 46.29
CA PRO A 655 -4.88 2.90 47.60
C PRO A 655 -3.45 3.37 47.93
N ASN A 656 -2.42 2.76 47.31
CA ASN A 656 -1.04 3.21 47.47
C ASN A 656 -0.82 4.62 46.87
N LEU A 657 -1.44 4.94 45.74
CA LEU A 657 -1.36 6.27 45.11
C LEU A 657 -2.13 7.32 45.92
N GLN A 658 -3.30 6.95 46.46
CA GLN A 658 -4.04 7.80 47.41
C GLN A 658 -3.21 8.09 48.67
N ASN A 659 -2.54 7.07 49.21
CA ASN A 659 -1.68 7.21 50.38
C ASN A 659 -0.47 8.10 50.10
N GLU A 660 0.19 7.98 48.93
CA GLU A 660 1.27 8.89 48.51
C GLU A 660 0.79 10.35 48.41
N LEU A 661 -0.37 10.64 47.81
CA LEU A 661 -0.89 12.01 47.76
C LEU A 661 -1.20 12.58 49.15
N VAL A 662 -1.81 11.79 50.05
CA VAL A 662 -2.05 12.22 51.44
C VAL A 662 -0.73 12.46 52.18
N GLN A 663 0.32 11.68 51.91
CA GLN A 663 1.66 11.90 52.48
C GLN A 663 2.34 13.16 51.91
N LEU A 664 2.13 13.49 50.62
CA LEU A 664 2.62 14.72 49.97
C LEU A 664 1.98 15.97 50.59
N TYR A 665 0.64 16.05 50.59
CA TYR A 665 -0.10 17.14 51.25
C TYR A 665 0.28 17.27 52.73
N LEU A 666 0.49 16.14 53.43
CA LEU A 666 0.93 16.17 54.81
C LEU A 666 2.34 16.77 54.96
N SER A 667 3.30 16.51 54.05
CA SER A 667 4.59 17.23 54.06
C SER A 667 4.39 18.73 53.87
N GLU A 668 3.63 19.15 52.84
CA GLU A 668 3.38 20.57 52.57
C GLU A 668 2.75 21.29 53.76
N VAL A 669 1.75 20.66 54.41
CA VAL A 669 1.09 21.22 55.61
C VAL A 669 2.02 21.19 56.84
N LEU A 670 2.87 20.18 57.00
CA LEU A 670 3.85 20.12 58.09
C LEU A 670 5.00 21.14 57.91
N ASP A 671 5.43 21.41 56.69
CA ASP A 671 6.46 22.41 56.39
C ASP A 671 5.89 23.83 56.51
N TRP A 672 4.65 24.06 56.07
CA TRP A 672 3.91 25.29 56.35
C TRP A 672 3.68 25.52 57.85
N TYR A 673 3.38 24.46 58.62
CA TYR A 673 3.28 24.50 60.08
C TYR A 673 4.61 24.89 60.74
N LYS A 674 5.77 24.36 60.29
CA LYS A 674 7.08 24.76 60.83
C LYS A 674 7.31 26.25 60.65
N ILE A 675 7.13 26.77 59.42
CA ILE A 675 7.31 28.19 59.09
C ILE A 675 6.44 29.05 60.01
N LEU A 676 5.13 28.78 60.10
CA LEU A 676 4.22 29.56 60.96
C LEU A 676 4.48 29.38 62.47
N LYS A 677 5.09 28.28 62.90
CA LYS A 677 5.49 28.05 64.29
C LYS A 677 6.73 28.86 64.64
N ASP A 678 7.73 28.85 63.77
CA ASP A 678 8.99 29.58 63.95
C ASP A 678 8.77 31.11 63.85
N GLU A 679 7.76 31.55 63.09
CA GLU A 679 7.24 32.93 63.10
C GLU A 679 6.32 33.25 64.29
N GLY A 680 5.87 32.27 65.08
CA GLY A 680 4.93 32.45 66.18
C GLY A 680 3.47 32.73 65.78
N ASN A 681 3.14 32.66 64.49
CA ASN A 681 1.84 33.00 63.91
C ASN A 681 0.82 31.84 63.87
N TRP A 682 1.21 30.61 64.25
CA TRP A 682 0.33 29.44 64.18
C TRP A 682 -0.88 29.53 65.14
N THR A 683 -2.08 29.28 64.59
CA THR A 683 -3.25 28.85 65.38
C THR A 683 -3.98 27.75 64.63
N ASP A 684 -4.61 26.78 65.30
CA ASP A 684 -5.35 25.71 64.60
C ASP A 684 -6.55 26.21 63.78
N LYS A 685 -6.90 27.50 63.87
CA LYS A 685 -7.91 28.18 63.04
C LYS A 685 -7.34 28.74 61.71
N THR A 686 -6.04 28.70 61.46
CA THR A 686 -5.46 29.06 60.15
C THR A 686 -5.58 27.91 59.15
N TYR A 687 -6.20 28.16 58.00
CA TYR A 687 -6.35 27.19 56.91
C TYR A 687 -5.60 27.66 55.67
N SER A 688 -4.65 26.85 55.18
CA SER A 688 -4.10 26.99 53.83
C SER A 688 -4.98 26.24 52.81
N PRO A 689 -4.90 26.56 51.51
CA PRO A 689 -5.56 25.74 50.48
C PRO A 689 -5.08 24.28 50.49
N THR A 690 -3.81 24.01 50.81
CA THR A 690 -3.27 22.65 50.95
C THR A 690 -3.82 21.92 52.19
N ARG A 691 -4.06 22.64 53.30
CA ARG A 691 -4.73 22.10 54.49
C ARG A 691 -6.19 21.73 54.19
N ASN A 692 -6.90 22.55 53.43
CA ASN A 692 -8.26 22.23 52.98
C ASN A 692 -8.30 21.03 52.01
N LYS A 693 -7.32 20.89 51.10
CA LYS A 693 -7.14 19.69 50.26
C LYS A 693 -6.84 18.44 51.10
N LEU A 694 -5.98 18.55 52.11
CA LEU A 694 -5.68 17.45 53.04
C LEU A 694 -6.92 17.01 53.83
N ILE A 695 -7.65 17.96 54.43
CA ILE A 695 -8.87 17.67 55.20
C ILE A 695 -9.92 17.00 54.31
N SER A 696 -10.26 17.59 53.16
CA SER A 696 -11.27 17.03 52.25
C SER A 696 -10.92 15.64 51.73
N THR A 697 -9.66 15.37 51.37
CA THR A 697 -9.23 14.03 50.93
C THR A 697 -9.13 13.00 52.07
N LEU A 698 -8.82 13.43 53.30
CA LEU A 698 -8.94 12.56 54.48
C LEU A 698 -10.41 12.22 54.78
N GLU A 699 -11.33 13.16 54.60
CA GLU A 699 -12.75 12.91 54.84
C GLU A 699 -13.39 12.04 53.75
N SER A 700 -13.12 12.29 52.46
CA SER A 700 -13.72 11.52 51.35
C SER A 700 -13.20 10.08 51.26
N ASN A 701 -11.89 9.88 51.43
CA ASN A 701 -11.25 8.61 51.09
C ASN A 701 -11.10 7.67 52.30
N SER A 702 -10.84 6.39 52.03
CA SER A 702 -10.71 5.33 53.05
C SER A 702 -9.48 4.42 52.89
N GLY A 703 -8.70 4.60 51.81
CA GLY A 703 -7.57 3.72 51.46
C GLY A 703 -6.21 4.06 52.08
N TYR A 704 -6.11 5.05 52.96
CA TYR A 704 -4.83 5.57 53.49
C TYR A 704 -4.44 4.97 54.86
N ASN A 705 -3.13 4.91 55.15
CA ASN A 705 -2.60 4.29 56.37
C ASN A 705 -2.57 5.26 57.57
N THR A 706 -3.66 5.27 58.33
CA THR A 706 -3.85 6.11 59.54
C THR A 706 -2.75 5.93 60.60
N ASP A 707 -2.26 4.71 60.85
CA ASP A 707 -1.21 4.42 61.83
C ASP A 707 0.15 5.05 61.49
N THR A 708 0.46 5.22 60.20
CA THR A 708 1.69 5.92 59.76
C THR A 708 1.53 7.44 59.81
N LEU A 709 0.37 7.95 59.41
CA LEU A 709 0.07 9.38 59.37
C LEU A 709 0.01 9.99 60.79
N LEU A 710 -0.64 9.31 61.75
CA LEU A 710 -0.71 9.75 63.14
C LEU A 710 0.67 9.88 63.82
N LYS A 711 1.67 9.12 63.37
CA LYS A 711 3.06 9.21 63.89
C LYS A 711 3.86 10.38 63.29
N ARG A 712 3.39 10.98 62.19
CA ARG A 712 4.01 12.18 61.58
C ARG A 712 3.42 13.50 62.11
N LEU A 713 2.24 13.48 62.72
CA LEU A 713 1.63 14.69 63.29
C LEU A 713 2.33 15.15 64.59
N PRO A 714 2.47 16.47 64.83
CA PRO A 714 2.81 17.01 66.13
C PRO A 714 1.85 16.56 67.23
N GLN A 715 2.33 16.48 68.47
CA GLN A 715 1.48 16.19 69.62
C GLN A 715 0.58 17.39 69.99
N ASP A 716 1.00 18.60 69.61
CA ASP A 716 0.44 19.88 70.09
C ASP A 716 -0.18 20.76 68.98
N ALA A 717 -0.47 20.21 67.80
CA ALA A 717 -1.12 20.93 66.68
C ALA A 717 -1.85 19.96 65.73
N LEU A 718 -2.57 20.51 64.74
CA LEU A 718 -3.29 19.77 63.69
C LEU A 718 -4.33 18.80 64.28
N PHE A 719 -5.08 19.30 65.27
CA PHE A 719 -6.03 18.49 66.03
C PHE A 719 -7.25 18.04 65.21
N GLU A 720 -7.56 18.71 64.10
CA GLU A 720 -8.70 18.41 63.22
C GLU A 720 -8.41 17.18 62.35
N GLU A 721 -7.26 17.20 61.68
CA GLU A 721 -6.71 16.09 60.93
C GLU A 721 -6.54 14.85 61.83
N ARG A 722 -6.07 15.07 63.06
CA ARG A 722 -5.96 14.03 64.10
C ARG A 722 -7.31 13.47 64.53
N ALA A 723 -8.34 14.31 64.66
CA ALA A 723 -9.69 13.88 64.99
C ALA A 723 -10.33 13.04 63.87
N ILE A 724 -10.17 13.45 62.61
CA ILE A 724 -10.64 12.71 61.43
C ILE A 724 -10.00 11.32 61.37
N MET A 725 -8.67 11.22 61.56
CA MET A 725 -7.97 9.93 61.57
C MET A 725 -8.37 9.02 62.74
N TYR A 726 -8.52 9.55 63.96
CA TYR A 726 -9.07 8.77 65.07
C TYR A 726 -10.49 8.30 64.79
N GLY A 727 -11.29 9.09 64.06
CA GLY A 727 -12.63 8.71 63.64
C GLY A 727 -12.64 7.52 62.68
N LYS A 728 -11.76 7.53 61.67
CA LYS A 728 -11.61 6.42 60.70
C LYS A 728 -11.02 5.16 61.37
N MET A 729 -10.27 5.30 62.46
CA MET A 729 -9.86 4.19 63.35
C MET A 729 -10.98 3.65 64.28
N ASN A 730 -12.23 4.13 64.15
CA ASN A 730 -13.35 3.87 65.07
C ASN A 730 -13.12 4.35 66.53
N GLN A 731 -12.12 5.19 66.79
CA GLN A 731 -11.81 5.74 68.11
C GLN A 731 -12.66 6.99 68.38
N HIS A 732 -13.98 6.89 68.19
CA HIS A 732 -14.90 8.03 68.12
C HIS A 732 -14.88 8.94 69.37
N LEU A 733 -14.68 8.39 70.57
CA LEU A 733 -14.51 9.16 71.81
C LEU A 733 -13.32 10.14 71.76
N ARG A 734 -12.20 9.72 71.16
CA ARG A 734 -10.99 10.56 70.99
C ARG A 734 -11.20 11.62 69.92
N ALA A 735 -11.87 11.28 68.82
CA ALA A 735 -12.23 12.25 67.77
C ALA A 735 -13.14 13.36 68.33
N LEU A 736 -14.25 12.98 68.98
CA LEU A 736 -15.19 13.92 69.59
C LEU A 736 -14.54 14.81 70.64
N SER A 737 -13.69 14.25 71.51
CA SER A 737 -12.98 15.06 72.50
C SER A 737 -12.03 16.09 71.89
N LEU A 738 -11.40 15.81 70.75
CA LEU A 738 -10.53 16.79 70.09
C LEU A 738 -11.36 17.94 69.50
N PHE A 739 -12.50 17.64 68.85
CA PHE A 739 -13.43 18.66 68.36
C PHE A 739 -13.97 19.56 69.50
N VAL A 740 -14.30 18.98 70.65
CA VAL A 740 -14.93 19.71 71.76
C VAL A 740 -13.94 20.41 72.70
N HIS A 741 -12.91 19.71 73.20
CA HIS A 741 -12.01 20.24 74.23
C HIS A 741 -10.70 20.88 73.72
N LYS A 742 -10.34 20.68 72.44
CA LYS A 742 -9.10 21.27 71.86
C LYS A 742 -9.37 22.22 70.70
N LEU A 743 -10.34 21.93 69.85
CA LEU A 743 -10.74 22.81 68.74
C LEU A 743 -11.87 23.79 69.10
N HIS A 744 -12.64 23.50 70.15
CA HIS A 744 -13.84 24.25 70.55
C HIS A 744 -14.83 24.46 69.38
N MET A 745 -15.06 23.42 68.59
CA MET A 745 -16.00 23.39 67.46
C MET A 745 -17.14 22.38 67.71
N PRO A 746 -18.14 22.70 68.56
CA PRO A 746 -19.25 21.80 68.86
C PRO A 746 -20.07 21.44 67.61
N GLU A 747 -20.28 22.38 66.69
CA GLU A 747 -20.97 22.17 65.41
C GLU A 747 -20.33 21.03 64.59
N ARG A 748 -18.99 21.03 64.46
CA ARG A 748 -18.27 19.94 63.78
C ARG A 748 -18.33 18.61 64.53
N ALA A 749 -18.40 18.63 65.86
CA ALA A 749 -18.62 17.41 66.65
C ALA A 749 -20.01 16.80 66.39
N VAL A 750 -21.05 17.64 66.23
CA VAL A 750 -22.40 17.20 65.85
C VAL A 750 -22.44 16.67 64.42
N GLY A 751 -21.88 17.40 63.45
CA GLY A 751 -21.80 16.94 62.04
C GLY A 751 -21.02 15.63 61.87
N TYR A 752 -19.96 15.44 62.67
CA TYR A 752 -19.23 14.17 62.74
C TYR A 752 -20.09 13.03 63.32
N CYS A 753 -20.86 13.29 64.39
CA CYS A 753 -21.83 12.32 64.91
C CYS A 753 -22.90 11.95 63.87
N ASP A 754 -23.46 12.92 63.16
CA ASP A 754 -24.46 12.70 62.12
C ASP A 754 -23.92 11.80 61.00
N ARG A 755 -22.73 12.11 60.45
CA ARG A 755 -22.08 11.26 59.44
C ARG A 755 -21.88 9.82 59.92
N VAL A 756 -21.30 9.61 61.10
CA VAL A 756 -20.97 8.27 61.61
C VAL A 756 -22.22 7.47 62.02
N TYR A 757 -23.31 8.15 62.39
CA TYR A 757 -24.62 7.52 62.62
C TYR A 757 -25.25 7.04 61.32
N GLU A 758 -25.18 7.84 60.25
CA GLU A 758 -25.76 7.52 58.94
C GLU A 758 -24.94 6.46 58.19
N GLU A 759 -23.60 6.49 58.28
CA GLU A 759 -22.71 5.36 57.95
C GLU A 759 -22.91 4.13 58.87
N GLY A 760 -23.66 4.28 59.96
CA GLY A 760 -23.74 3.33 61.07
C GLY A 760 -25.02 2.51 61.17
N ALA A 761 -26.03 2.79 60.32
CA ALA A 761 -27.41 2.32 60.48
C ALA A 761 -27.63 0.79 60.53
N GLN A 762 -26.61 -0.02 60.26
CA GLN A 762 -26.66 -1.49 60.31
C GLN A 762 -26.03 -2.11 61.58
N GLN A 763 -25.46 -1.33 62.51
CA GLN A 763 -24.86 -1.87 63.75
C GLN A 763 -25.35 -1.15 65.03
N PRO A 764 -25.96 -1.86 66.00
CA PRO A 764 -26.51 -1.25 67.22
C PRO A 764 -25.44 -0.67 68.16
N SER A 765 -24.17 -1.05 68.00
CA SER A 765 -23.03 -0.52 68.77
C SER A 765 -22.74 0.96 68.49
N LYS A 766 -23.03 1.46 67.28
CA LYS A 766 -22.82 2.87 66.89
C LYS A 766 -23.91 3.82 67.43
N SER A 767 -25.03 3.29 67.93
CA SER A 767 -26.16 4.06 68.47
C SER A 767 -25.80 4.98 69.66
N ASN A 768 -24.68 4.71 70.35
CA ASN A 768 -24.25 5.49 71.52
C ASN A 768 -23.39 6.73 71.18
N ILE A 769 -23.20 7.10 69.91
CA ILE A 769 -22.24 8.17 69.56
C ILE A 769 -22.67 9.56 70.07
N TYR A 770 -23.96 9.89 70.00
CA TYR A 770 -24.50 11.12 70.60
C TYR A 770 -24.50 11.08 72.14
N PHE A 771 -24.66 9.89 72.74
CA PHE A 771 -24.51 9.72 74.20
C PHE A 771 -23.07 9.98 74.64
N ASN A 772 -22.08 9.54 73.86
CA ASN A 772 -20.67 9.84 74.09
C ASN A 772 -20.40 11.36 73.99
N LEU A 773 -20.95 12.05 72.99
CA LEU A 773 -20.84 13.51 72.86
C LEU A 773 -21.50 14.24 74.05
N LEU A 774 -22.69 13.80 74.47
CA LEU A 774 -23.38 14.33 75.64
C LEU A 774 -22.58 14.13 76.94
N GLN A 775 -21.92 12.99 77.11
CA GLN A 775 -21.02 12.73 78.24
C GLN A 775 -19.78 13.63 78.23
N ILE A 776 -19.26 13.98 77.04
CA ILE A 776 -18.12 14.90 76.86
C ILE A 776 -18.52 16.35 77.21
N TYR A 777 -19.69 16.83 76.75
CA TYR A 777 -20.20 18.17 77.10
C TYR A 777 -20.47 18.33 78.60
N LEU A 778 -21.03 17.29 79.25
CA LEU A 778 -21.49 17.35 80.64
C LEU A 778 -20.42 16.98 81.68
N ASN A 779 -19.27 16.42 81.30
CA ASN A 779 -18.29 15.87 82.26
C ASN A 779 -16.80 16.01 81.84
N PRO A 780 -16.30 17.24 81.58
CA PRO A 780 -14.94 17.48 81.08
C PRO A 780 -13.85 16.81 81.95
N LYS A 781 -13.91 17.00 83.28
CA LYS A 781 -12.93 16.45 84.24
C LYS A 781 -12.84 14.91 84.27
N LYS A 782 -13.81 14.19 83.69
CA LYS A 782 -13.71 12.74 83.43
C LYS A 782 -13.12 12.41 82.06
N ALA A 783 -13.58 13.11 81.02
CA ALA A 783 -13.06 12.92 79.66
C ALA A 783 -11.54 13.17 79.62
N GLU A 784 -11.09 14.30 80.17
CA GLU A 784 -9.67 14.68 80.22
C GLU A 784 -8.80 13.63 80.93
N LYS A 785 -9.27 13.07 82.06
CA LYS A 785 -8.51 12.03 82.79
C LYS A 785 -8.50 10.67 82.08
N GLU A 786 -9.57 10.28 81.39
CA GLU A 786 -9.55 9.06 80.56
C GLU A 786 -8.66 9.21 79.31
N ILE A 787 -8.41 10.45 78.88
CA ILE A 787 -7.50 10.79 77.78
C ILE A 787 -6.05 10.73 78.25
N GLU A 788 -5.68 11.44 79.31
CA GLU A 788 -4.33 11.42 79.89
C GLU A 788 -3.88 10.00 80.26
N GLN A 789 -4.72 9.24 80.98
CA GLN A 789 -4.41 7.89 81.44
C GLN A 789 -4.29 6.85 80.30
N LYS A 790 -4.61 7.21 79.05
CA LYS A 790 -4.51 6.33 77.87
C LYS A 790 -3.67 6.94 76.73
N ILE A 791 -2.90 8.01 77.00
CA ILE A 791 -1.97 8.62 76.05
C ILE A 791 -0.50 8.27 76.34
N ILE A 792 -0.16 7.88 77.57
CA ILE A 792 1.19 7.40 77.93
C ILE A 792 1.38 5.95 77.41
N PRO A 793 2.43 5.64 76.62
CA PRO A 793 2.77 4.26 76.28
C PRO A 793 3.30 3.49 77.49
N MET A 794 2.85 2.25 77.71
CA MET A 794 3.49 1.35 78.68
C MET A 794 4.87 0.92 78.18
N ALA A 795 5.91 1.62 78.64
CA ALA A 795 7.30 1.20 78.54
C ALA A 795 7.88 0.94 79.94
N SER A 796 8.78 -0.04 80.05
CA SER A 796 9.53 -0.42 81.26
C SER A 796 8.72 -0.84 82.51
N GLN A 797 8.28 -2.11 82.52
CA GLN A 797 8.47 -2.95 83.70
C GLN A 797 9.16 -4.27 83.29
N TYR A 798 10.38 -4.47 83.79
CA TYR A 798 11.11 -5.74 83.74
C TYR A 798 11.74 -6.01 85.11
N PRO A 799 11.20 -6.97 85.88
CA PRO A 799 11.94 -7.65 86.94
C PRO A 799 12.56 -8.92 86.35
N GLY A 800 13.87 -8.91 86.11
CA GLY A 800 14.64 -10.13 85.82
C GLY A 800 15.12 -10.81 87.11
N ILE A 801 15.62 -12.06 87.15
CA ILE A 801 15.74 -13.18 86.19
C ILE A 801 16.01 -14.44 87.05
N GLN A 802 15.40 -15.60 86.74
CA GLN A 802 15.92 -16.99 86.87
C GLN A 802 14.77 -17.99 86.60
N ARG A 803 14.86 -19.03 85.74
CA ARG A 803 15.80 -20.17 85.56
C ARG A 803 15.77 -21.23 86.67
N VAL A 804 15.54 -22.49 86.26
CA VAL A 804 16.05 -23.79 86.78
C VAL A 804 15.21 -24.93 86.14
N ASN A 805 15.70 -26.11 85.72
CA ASN A 805 16.98 -26.57 85.14
C ASN A 805 16.79 -28.00 84.57
N SER A 806 17.43 -28.37 83.45
CA SER A 806 17.95 -29.74 83.23
C SER A 806 18.89 -29.87 82.02
N THR A 807 20.00 -30.59 82.26
CA THR A 807 20.91 -31.39 81.39
C THR A 807 20.54 -31.63 79.90
N ASN A 808 21.49 -31.83 78.94
CA ASN A 808 22.86 -32.37 79.07
C ASN A 808 23.79 -32.15 77.83
N LYS A 809 25.13 -32.22 78.07
CA LYS A 809 26.26 -32.59 77.15
C LYS A 809 26.54 -31.87 75.80
N LEU A 810 27.78 -31.30 75.73
CA LEU A 810 28.83 -31.40 74.65
C LEU A 810 28.49 -30.95 73.20
N ARG A 811 29.37 -30.31 72.39
CA ARG A 811 30.84 -30.08 72.43
C ARG A 811 31.19 -28.77 71.66
N GLY A 812 32.25 -28.03 72.03
CA GLY A 812 32.63 -26.72 71.42
C GLY A 812 33.36 -26.78 70.07
N GLY A 813 33.86 -25.68 69.46
CA GLY A 813 33.98 -24.26 69.88
C GLY A 813 34.09 -23.32 68.65
N ARG A 814 35.02 -22.34 68.49
CA ARG A 814 36.19 -21.89 69.30
C ARG A 814 36.81 -20.57 68.74
N MET A 815 36.69 -19.43 69.45
CA MET A 815 37.27 -18.08 69.15
C MET A 815 36.71 -17.31 67.92
N GLY A 816 36.72 -15.96 67.87
CA GLY A 816 36.97 -14.95 68.94
C GLY A 816 37.58 -13.61 68.44
N ARG A 817 37.58 -12.56 69.30
CA ARG A 817 38.17 -11.19 69.12
C ARG A 817 37.42 -10.25 68.13
N LYS A 818 37.47 -8.91 68.23
CA LYS A 818 37.80 -7.92 69.31
C LYS A 818 37.38 -6.50 68.81
N VAL A 819 36.92 -5.61 69.71
CA VAL A 819 37.34 -4.17 69.94
C VAL A 819 37.29 -3.22 68.71
N VAL A 820 36.86 -1.94 68.75
CA VAL A 820 37.42 -0.78 69.49
C VAL A 820 36.33 0.24 69.88
N GLU A 821 36.45 0.80 71.08
CA GLU A 821 35.78 2.03 71.55
C GLU A 821 36.74 3.24 71.45
N ILE A 822 36.23 4.41 71.07
CA ILE A 822 36.74 5.76 71.42
C ILE A 822 35.49 6.67 71.40
N GLU A 823 34.90 7.21 72.47
CA GLU A 823 35.27 7.54 73.86
C GLU A 823 35.83 8.97 74.09
N GLY A 824 35.27 9.67 75.10
CA GLY A 824 35.65 11.01 75.59
C GLY A 824 34.95 12.19 74.89
N ALA A 825 34.72 13.35 75.53
CA ALA A 825 34.80 13.77 76.94
C ALA A 825 34.06 15.16 77.06
N GLU A 826 33.61 15.72 78.20
CA GLU A 826 33.57 15.27 79.62
C GLU A 826 32.43 16.00 80.39
N ASP A 827 32.49 16.01 81.73
CA ASP A 827 31.58 16.62 82.71
C ASP A 827 31.51 18.17 82.70
N THR A 828 30.43 18.74 83.26
CA THR A 828 30.56 19.59 84.48
C THR A 828 29.26 19.70 85.27
N ARG A 829 29.38 19.88 86.59
CA ARG A 829 28.29 19.87 87.60
C ARG A 829 28.09 21.27 88.18
N PHE A 830 26.93 21.54 88.77
CA PHE A 830 26.85 22.16 90.10
C PHE A 830 25.47 22.01 90.76
N SER A 831 25.44 22.00 92.09
CA SER A 831 24.28 22.20 92.97
C SER A 831 24.75 23.10 94.13
N PRO A 832 23.86 23.82 94.84
CA PRO A 832 23.56 23.34 96.21
C PRO A 832 22.19 23.76 96.84
N SER A 833 21.84 23.05 97.92
CA SER A 833 21.07 23.38 99.15
C SER A 833 20.09 24.59 99.27
N GLY A 834 19.03 24.38 100.09
CA GLY A 834 18.25 25.42 100.81
C GLY A 834 18.99 26.02 102.02
N PRO A 835 18.34 26.44 103.16
CA PRO A 835 17.16 25.81 103.81
C PRO A 835 16.13 26.80 104.48
N ASP A 836 15.24 26.27 105.35
CA ASP A 836 14.35 26.94 106.37
C ASP A 836 13.31 27.97 105.84
N SER A 837 12.15 28.26 106.47
CA SER A 837 11.30 27.68 107.55
C SER A 837 9.91 28.37 107.44
N GLY A 838 8.80 28.09 108.16
CA GLY A 838 8.43 27.14 109.22
C GLY A 838 7.33 27.75 110.14
N ARG A 839 6.38 26.95 110.69
CA ARG A 839 5.13 27.34 111.43
C ARG A 839 3.99 27.86 110.53
N SER A 840 2.74 27.37 110.61
CA SER A 840 1.67 27.51 111.64
C SER A 840 1.05 28.92 111.67
N ASP A 841 -0.27 29.16 111.63
CA ASP A 841 -1.48 28.30 111.60
C ASP A 841 -2.65 29.02 110.87
N GLY A 842 -3.76 28.33 110.54
CA GLY A 842 -5.09 28.96 110.28
C GLY A 842 -5.85 28.46 109.05
N ASP A 843 -7.15 28.15 109.21
CA ASP A 843 -8.07 27.72 108.15
C ASP A 843 -8.52 28.87 107.21
N GLY A 844 -8.86 28.55 105.95
CA GLY A 844 -9.47 29.50 105.01
C GLY A 844 -9.70 28.96 103.59
N ASP A 845 -10.92 28.47 103.34
CA ASP A 845 -11.62 28.25 102.06
C ASP A 845 -10.87 27.66 100.84
N ASP A 846 -11.27 26.43 100.49
CA ASP A 846 -10.93 25.71 99.27
C ASP A 846 -11.86 26.15 98.11
N VAL A 847 -11.35 26.82 97.07
CA VAL A 847 -12.16 27.26 95.91
C VAL A 847 -11.59 26.78 94.57
N SER A 848 -12.33 25.83 93.99
CA SER A 848 -12.17 25.21 92.67
C SER A 848 -11.84 26.17 91.50
N ASP A 849 -10.94 25.72 90.62
CA ASP A 849 -10.93 26.07 89.19
C ASP A 849 -11.05 24.80 88.31
N GLY A 850 -11.31 25.00 87.01
CA GLY A 850 -11.47 23.99 85.97
C GLY A 850 -12.76 24.21 85.18
N GLY A 851 -12.65 24.10 83.85
CA GLY A 851 -13.55 24.75 82.89
C GLY A 851 -15.06 24.47 83.00
N PRO A 852 -15.89 25.41 82.51
CA PRO A 852 -17.35 25.37 82.65
C PRO A 852 -17.99 24.20 81.90
N ILE A 853 -19.12 23.73 82.43
CA ILE A 853 -19.95 22.70 81.81
C ILE A 853 -20.65 23.30 80.57
N MET A 854 -20.52 22.64 79.41
CA MET A 854 -21.20 23.01 78.16
C MET A 854 -22.67 22.58 78.19
N LEU A 855 -23.42 23.20 79.10
CA LEU A 855 -24.81 22.83 79.39
C LEU A 855 -25.77 23.28 78.29
N ASN A 856 -25.52 24.42 77.65
CA ASN A 856 -26.36 24.94 76.58
C ASN A 856 -26.25 24.06 75.34
N GLU A 857 -25.02 23.66 74.97
CA GLU A 857 -24.69 22.80 73.84
C GLU A 857 -25.21 21.38 74.07
N ALA A 858 -25.21 20.90 75.32
CA ALA A 858 -25.84 19.64 75.70
C ALA A 858 -27.38 19.68 75.60
N LEU A 859 -28.01 20.77 76.02
CA LEU A 859 -29.47 20.96 75.88
C LEU A 859 -29.89 21.15 74.42
N GLU A 860 -29.10 21.87 73.64
CA GLU A 860 -29.31 22.03 72.19
C GLU A 860 -29.21 20.68 71.48
N LEU A 861 -28.14 19.91 71.71
CA LEU A 861 -27.97 18.55 71.18
C LEU A 861 -29.17 17.65 71.51
N LEU A 862 -29.66 17.71 72.75
CA LEU A 862 -30.85 16.96 73.16
C LEU A 862 -32.10 17.42 72.42
N SER A 863 -32.33 18.72 72.23
CA SER A 863 -33.49 19.23 71.49
C SER A 863 -33.41 18.96 69.98
N GLN A 864 -32.21 18.93 69.38
CA GLN A 864 -32.00 18.74 67.94
C GLN A 864 -31.92 17.27 67.50
N ARG A 865 -31.58 16.32 68.40
CA ARG A 865 -31.38 14.89 68.09
C ARG A 865 -32.07 13.96 69.12
N TRP A 866 -33.23 14.39 69.61
CA TRP A 866 -34.03 13.68 70.62
C TRP A 866 -34.47 12.26 70.21
N ASP A 867 -34.51 11.99 68.90
CA ASP A 867 -34.83 10.71 68.26
C ASP A 867 -33.66 9.72 68.27
N ARG A 868 -32.42 10.23 68.19
CA ARG A 868 -31.18 9.44 68.12
C ARG A 868 -30.53 9.19 69.49
N ILE A 869 -31.15 9.65 70.59
CA ILE A 869 -30.61 9.58 71.96
C ILE A 869 -31.58 8.84 72.91
N ASN A 870 -31.05 7.90 73.70
CA ASN A 870 -31.83 7.25 74.76
C ASN A 870 -32.11 8.23 75.92
N GLY A 871 -33.29 8.84 75.93
CA GLY A 871 -33.64 9.87 76.90
C GLY A 871 -33.61 9.42 78.36
N ALA A 872 -33.84 8.14 78.67
CA ALA A 872 -33.72 7.61 80.03
C ALA A 872 -32.26 7.50 80.51
N GLN A 873 -31.29 7.53 79.59
CA GLN A 873 -29.86 7.64 79.89
C GLN A 873 -29.41 9.10 79.90
N ALA A 874 -29.88 9.94 78.97
CA ALA A 874 -29.59 11.38 78.94
C ALA A 874 -30.00 12.10 80.23
N LEU A 875 -31.23 11.86 80.72
CA LEU A 875 -31.75 12.44 81.96
C LEU A 875 -30.97 12.01 83.23
N ARG A 876 -30.06 11.03 83.13
CA ARG A 876 -29.17 10.63 84.24
C ARG A 876 -27.80 11.31 84.20
N LEU A 877 -27.43 11.95 83.08
CA LEU A 877 -26.16 12.66 82.93
C LEU A 877 -26.26 14.15 83.26
N LEU A 878 -27.46 14.73 83.15
CA LEU A 878 -27.68 16.15 83.43
C LEU A 878 -27.45 16.49 84.92
N PRO A 879 -26.92 17.69 85.24
CA PRO A 879 -26.89 18.21 86.61
C PRO A 879 -28.29 18.20 87.25
N ARG A 880 -28.36 18.01 88.56
CA ARG A 880 -29.66 18.00 89.29
C ARG A 880 -30.35 19.37 89.30
N ASP A 881 -29.59 20.41 88.94
CA ASP A 881 -29.93 21.82 89.06
C ASP A 881 -30.46 22.40 87.74
N THR A 882 -30.54 21.60 86.66
CA THR A 882 -31.13 22.01 85.38
C THR A 882 -32.61 22.34 85.55
N LYS A 883 -33.04 23.52 85.11
CA LYS A 883 -34.44 23.91 85.22
C LYS A 883 -35.31 23.06 84.30
N LEU A 884 -36.45 22.65 84.80
CA LEU A 884 -37.39 21.80 84.07
C LEU A 884 -37.95 22.48 82.80
N GLN A 885 -37.95 23.82 82.77
CA GLN A 885 -38.33 24.65 81.61
C GLN A 885 -37.36 24.49 80.43
N ASP A 886 -36.06 24.40 80.71
CA ASP A 886 -35.00 24.31 79.69
C ASP A 886 -34.97 22.93 79.02
N LEU A 887 -35.67 21.94 79.61
CA LEU A 887 -35.83 20.58 79.12
C LEU A 887 -37.14 20.34 78.34
N VAL A 888 -38.05 21.32 78.26
CA VAL A 888 -39.36 21.14 77.60
C VAL A 888 -39.20 20.81 76.11
N SER A 889 -38.28 21.48 75.41
CA SER A 889 -37.98 21.26 73.99
C SER A 889 -37.47 19.85 73.67
N PHE A 890 -36.88 19.16 74.64
CA PHE A 890 -36.44 17.77 74.54
C PHE A 890 -37.53 16.79 75.01
N LEU A 891 -38.16 17.09 76.15
CA LEU A 891 -39.15 16.21 76.79
C LEU A 891 -40.47 16.15 76.02
N GLU A 892 -40.95 17.25 75.42
CA GLU A 892 -42.22 17.25 74.70
C GLU A 892 -42.18 16.33 73.46
N PRO A 893 -41.21 16.43 72.52
CA PRO A 893 -41.11 15.49 71.39
C PRO A 893 -40.88 14.05 71.85
N LEU A 894 -40.00 13.82 72.84
CA LEU A 894 -39.69 12.49 73.35
C LEU A 894 -40.90 11.82 74.02
N LEU A 895 -41.61 12.54 74.90
CA LEU A 895 -42.82 12.03 75.56
C LEU A 895 -43.98 11.87 74.57
N ARG A 896 -44.10 12.77 73.59
CA ARG A 896 -45.08 12.64 72.51
C ARG A 896 -44.83 11.39 71.69
N ASN A 897 -43.62 11.20 71.16
CA ASN A 897 -43.25 9.99 70.42
C ASN A 897 -43.38 8.73 71.27
N SER A 898 -43.01 8.77 72.55
CA SER A 898 -43.23 7.67 73.50
C SER A 898 -44.73 7.36 73.71
N SER A 899 -45.58 8.39 73.79
CA SER A 899 -47.04 8.22 73.88
C SER A 899 -47.66 7.70 72.58
N GLU A 900 -47.08 8.05 71.43
CA GLU A 900 -47.52 7.62 70.10
C GLU A 900 -47.06 6.19 69.84
N HIS A 901 -45.81 5.83 70.16
CA HIS A 901 -45.34 4.45 70.22
C HIS A 901 -46.15 3.59 71.19
N ARG A 902 -46.49 4.09 72.39
CA ARG A 902 -47.33 3.34 73.35
C ARG A 902 -48.76 3.17 72.84
N ARG A 903 -49.36 4.20 72.23
CA ARG A 903 -50.68 4.10 71.57
C ARG A 903 -50.64 3.12 70.41
N ASN A 904 -49.69 3.27 69.49
CA ASN A 904 -49.50 2.41 68.33
C ASN A 904 -49.22 0.97 68.74
N TYR A 905 -48.38 0.73 69.74
CA TYR A 905 -48.13 -0.61 70.29
C TYR A 905 -49.37 -1.19 70.97
N MET A 906 -50.20 -0.40 71.65
CA MET A 906 -51.48 -0.88 72.17
C MET A 906 -52.52 -1.12 71.06
N VAL A 907 -52.52 -0.34 69.98
CA VAL A 907 -53.34 -0.60 68.79
C VAL A 907 -52.88 -1.88 68.10
N ILE A 908 -51.59 -2.05 67.85
CA ILE A 908 -50.99 -3.28 67.29
C ILE A 908 -51.29 -4.49 68.19
N LYS A 909 -51.11 -4.37 69.51
CA LYS A 909 -51.45 -5.44 70.46
C LYS A 909 -52.95 -5.77 70.45
N ASN A 910 -53.83 -4.77 70.32
CA ASN A 910 -55.27 -4.98 70.23
C ASN A 910 -55.70 -5.53 68.85
N LEU A 911 -55.00 -5.21 67.77
CA LEU A 911 -55.18 -5.80 66.45
C LEU A 911 -54.74 -7.27 66.45
N ILE A 912 -53.58 -7.59 67.04
CA ILE A 912 -53.11 -8.97 67.24
C ILE A 912 -54.08 -9.75 68.13
N LEU A 913 -54.59 -9.16 69.23
CA LEU A 913 -55.61 -9.80 70.07
C LEU A 913 -56.94 -10.02 69.34
N ARG A 914 -57.34 -9.13 68.43
CA ARG A 914 -58.53 -9.34 67.58
C ARG A 914 -58.28 -10.38 66.47
N ALA A 915 -57.11 -10.40 65.87
CA ALA A 915 -56.71 -11.39 64.87
C ALA A 915 -56.54 -12.81 65.46
N ASN A 916 -56.41 -12.93 66.79
CA ASN A 916 -56.43 -14.19 67.54
C ASN A 916 -57.80 -14.49 68.18
N LEU A 917 -58.87 -13.75 67.81
CA LEU A 917 -60.25 -13.91 68.26
C LEU A 917 -61.27 -13.91 67.10
N GLN A 918 -60.77 -14.11 65.88
CA GLN A 918 -61.53 -14.49 64.68
C GLN A 918 -61.02 -15.84 64.18
#